data_AF-A0A090QKE4-F1
#
_entry.id   AF-A0A090QKE4-F1
#
_cell.length_a   1.000
_cell.length_b   1.000
_cell.length_c   1.000
_cell.angle_alpha   90.00
_cell.angle_beta   90.00
_cell.angle_gamma   90.00
#
_symmetry.space_group_name_H-M   'P 1'
#
loop_
_entity.id
_entity.type
_entity.pdbx_description
1 polymer ?
#
loop_
_entity_poly.entity_id
_entity_poly.type
_entity_poly.pdbx_seq_one_letter_code
_entity_poly.pdbx_strand_id
1 'polypeptide(L)'
;MATKDNHYIPQWHQKGFMSERDDQLCHLTRREFPLPNGGLKVKTFQKWHTPAQRFYGEHLYSTFFGEEVNDDIERKLFGPIDDNGSKAVRAFLTDTQTEWHHNFEDFFTYLDAQKLRTPKGLDWIRSKYPELDQLQLMIEMQSLRTIHCTLWAEGVRELVSAEDSDVKFIVSDHPITVYNYACPPDSELCEYPNDPDISLKGSQTIFPLDKNRCLILTNLEYAQDPENANPLEQRINATRMRRSMVNTIEFINTRKLTADDVTKINHIIKSRAKVSVAAGKEDWLYPERDIACDWTELRHVLLPPENELYRYGGEMYAHFEDGSVHYQDAFGRTTPPNEFLNKDIDEAQLGRNDLCGCGSGRKYKNCCRDVPQELRTTWSVASIRERHLMFCNCIRDVLGLDSGKTWLDVRRELSDDQIRRIYGFYSALWPRETDIYSLLPKSDGKFRGLYTGPLDVRTIGFSALPMASMFDEFLVETPVTNPNNVRPDFSPIENPARYKYQALKDFMFMLQLEPYIGLGLVNLIPDPNEFDMPLMRAMMEMARERGDRQEILNEQDHRLHFRLFTEDLLNSTAMMPKEARVQLLISEFGLDEDVATQTIDTLEGAAEASPLVMLQQVELRDSGQFQQFRMGPNYEMALLIAQVTGSVLVTDSGSRWQELMAAQHRTQGIVSYPWNDAHTQFNAVPIDEPFLDTFRKSQGIFSTARNWLKTTDRMVQGNNRNAAQLTRLAGHASDFTNRLERQTAEPLLLDRFRISSPEGGFYDATVQRLLARSSCLRYDRSVRSVYGVGIQD
;
A
#
# COMPACT_ATOMS: atom_id res chain seq x y z
N MET A 1 16.37 -14.95 -35.76
CA MET A 1 15.49 -16.10 -35.47
C MET A 1 15.08 -15.93 -34.03
N ALA A 2 13.78 -15.84 -33.73
CA ALA A 2 13.32 -15.56 -32.36
C ALA A 2 13.76 -16.68 -31.41
N THR A 3 14.20 -16.32 -30.21
CA THR A 3 14.61 -17.31 -29.19
C THR A 3 13.40 -18.13 -28.77
N LYS A 4 13.37 -19.40 -29.16
CA LYS A 4 12.29 -20.34 -28.81
C LYS A 4 12.41 -20.83 -27.37
N ASP A 5 13.61 -21.25 -26.97
CA ASP A 5 13.87 -21.85 -25.67
C ASP A 5 14.46 -20.79 -24.74
N ASN A 6 13.62 -20.21 -23.87
CA ASN A 6 14.05 -19.21 -22.89
C ASN A 6 14.59 -19.90 -21.64
N HIS A 7 15.91 -19.85 -21.45
CA HIS A 7 16.56 -20.38 -20.25
C HIS A 7 16.34 -19.46 -19.05
N TYR A 8 15.33 -19.76 -18.24
CA TYR A 8 15.11 -19.02 -16.98
C TYR A 8 16.18 -19.29 -15.93
N ILE A 9 16.97 -20.36 -16.07
CA ILE A 9 18.27 -20.51 -15.38
C ILE A 9 19.35 -20.56 -16.46
N PRO A 10 20.25 -19.56 -16.51
CA PRO A 10 21.24 -19.49 -17.56
C PRO A 10 22.14 -20.71 -17.58
N GLN A 11 22.49 -21.15 -18.78
CA GLN A 11 23.37 -22.30 -18.95
C GLN A 11 24.73 -22.10 -18.25
N TRP A 12 25.22 -20.86 -18.16
CA TRP A 12 26.47 -20.55 -17.46
C TRP A 12 26.37 -20.79 -15.95
N HIS A 13 25.22 -20.52 -15.33
CA HIS A 13 25.00 -20.73 -13.90
C HIS A 13 24.88 -22.23 -13.60
N GLN A 14 24.14 -22.97 -14.43
CA GLN A 14 24.02 -24.42 -14.33
C GLN A 14 25.38 -25.14 -14.35
N LYS A 15 26.35 -24.67 -15.15
CA LYS A 15 27.70 -25.24 -15.22
C LYS A 15 28.45 -25.19 -13.87
N GLY A 16 28.13 -24.26 -12.99
CA GLY A 16 28.72 -24.16 -11.65
C GLY A 16 28.40 -25.37 -10.74
N PHE A 17 27.40 -26.19 -11.10
CA PHE A 17 26.94 -27.32 -10.30
C PHE A 17 27.49 -28.68 -10.74
N MET A 18 28.31 -28.72 -11.80
CA MET A 18 28.83 -29.97 -12.39
C MET A 18 29.89 -30.63 -11.50
N SER A 19 29.91 -31.97 -11.51
CA SER A 19 30.88 -32.76 -10.73
C SER A 19 31.30 -34.04 -11.45
N GLU A 20 30.55 -35.14 -11.32
CA GLU A 20 30.98 -36.46 -11.83
C GLU A 20 31.04 -36.54 -13.37
N ARG A 21 30.23 -35.72 -14.03
CA ARG A 21 30.24 -35.55 -15.49
C ARG A 21 30.54 -34.09 -15.78
N ASP A 22 31.62 -33.85 -16.52
CA ASP A 22 32.11 -32.50 -16.79
C ASP A 22 31.16 -31.65 -17.65
N ASP A 23 30.15 -32.24 -18.29
CA ASP A 23 29.21 -31.56 -19.20
C ASP A 23 27.72 -31.77 -18.87
N GLN A 24 27.38 -32.51 -17.81
CA GLN A 24 26.00 -32.88 -17.48
C GLN A 24 25.67 -32.70 -16.00
N LEU A 25 24.39 -32.41 -15.73
CA LEU A 25 23.77 -32.48 -14.41
C LEU A 25 22.76 -33.62 -14.38
N CYS A 26 22.64 -34.27 -13.22
CA CYS A 26 21.54 -35.18 -12.97
C CYS A 26 20.32 -34.37 -12.54
N HIS A 27 19.21 -34.47 -13.27
CA HIS A 27 17.96 -33.80 -12.94
C HIS A 27 16.98 -34.79 -12.32
N LEU A 28 16.38 -34.41 -11.19
CA LEU A 28 15.24 -35.07 -10.59
C LEU A 28 13.99 -34.23 -10.86
N THR A 29 13.07 -34.76 -11.67
CA THR A 29 11.83 -34.08 -12.08
C THR A 29 10.61 -34.79 -11.49
N ARG A 30 9.79 -34.04 -10.74
CA ARG A 30 8.47 -34.45 -10.26
C ARG A 30 7.43 -34.32 -11.38
N ARG A 31 6.57 -35.32 -11.56
CA ARG A 31 5.39 -35.22 -12.43
C ARG A 31 4.17 -35.79 -11.73
N GLU A 32 3.04 -35.12 -11.93
CA GLU A 32 1.76 -35.51 -11.38
C GLU A 32 0.90 -36.12 -12.47
N PHE A 33 0.25 -37.23 -12.14
CA PHE A 33 -0.64 -37.96 -13.04
C PHE A 33 -2.03 -38.01 -12.42
N PRO A 34 -3.04 -37.39 -13.05
CA PRO A 34 -4.42 -37.48 -12.57
C PRO A 34 -4.91 -38.93 -12.67
N LEU A 35 -5.54 -39.41 -11.60
CA LEU A 35 -6.17 -40.72 -11.53
C LEU A 35 -7.67 -40.60 -11.83
N PRO A 36 -8.32 -41.65 -12.36
CA PRO A 36 -9.74 -41.64 -12.69
C PRO A 36 -10.68 -41.35 -11.50
N ASN A 37 -10.21 -41.52 -10.26
CA ASN A 37 -10.96 -41.24 -9.03
C ASN A 37 -10.80 -39.79 -8.54
N GLY A 38 -10.16 -38.91 -9.32
CA GLY A 38 -9.85 -37.53 -8.93
C GLY A 38 -8.61 -37.37 -8.05
N GLY A 39 -7.92 -38.46 -7.68
CA GLY A 39 -6.64 -38.39 -6.95
C GLY A 39 -5.46 -38.06 -7.88
N LEU A 40 -4.35 -37.62 -7.29
CA LEU A 40 -3.09 -37.36 -8.02
C LEU A 40 -2.05 -38.42 -7.65
N LYS A 41 -1.42 -39.04 -8.65
CA LYS A 41 -0.24 -39.89 -8.46
C LYS A 41 1.01 -39.11 -8.82
N VAL A 42 1.89 -38.89 -7.85
CA VAL A 42 3.18 -38.24 -8.07
C VAL A 42 4.24 -39.29 -8.40
N LYS A 43 5.02 -39.08 -9.46
CA LYS A 43 6.24 -39.85 -9.74
C LYS A 43 7.41 -38.93 -9.97
N THR A 44 8.59 -39.35 -9.53
CA THR A 44 9.87 -38.69 -9.81
C THR A 44 10.62 -39.43 -10.92
N PHE A 45 11.29 -38.66 -11.77
CA PHE A 45 12.10 -39.16 -12.87
C PHE A 45 13.49 -38.59 -12.75
N GLN A 46 14.51 -39.44 -12.89
CA GLN A 46 15.90 -39.05 -12.81
C GLN A 46 16.57 -39.23 -14.18
N LYS A 47 17.25 -38.20 -14.68
CA LYS A 47 17.97 -38.25 -15.95
C LYS A 47 19.10 -37.22 -16.02
N TRP A 48 20.22 -37.63 -16.62
CA TRP A 48 21.34 -36.75 -16.93
C TRP A 48 21.07 -35.92 -18.18
N HIS A 49 21.35 -34.62 -18.10
CA HIS A 49 21.12 -33.64 -19.16
C HIS A 49 22.26 -32.62 -19.22
N THR A 50 22.52 -32.11 -20.42
CA THR A 50 23.38 -30.93 -20.57
C THR A 50 22.60 -29.65 -20.20
N PRO A 51 23.26 -28.54 -19.83
CA PRO A 51 22.58 -27.30 -19.46
C PRO A 51 21.59 -26.75 -20.48
N ALA A 52 21.82 -27.03 -21.77
CA ALA A 52 20.94 -26.60 -22.87
C ALA A 52 19.62 -27.37 -22.93
N GLN A 53 19.48 -28.51 -22.23
CA GLN A 53 18.32 -29.39 -22.32
C GLN A 53 17.30 -29.22 -21.20
N ARG A 54 17.58 -28.38 -20.19
CA ARG A 54 16.75 -28.20 -18.99
C ARG A 54 16.78 -26.75 -18.49
N PHE A 55 15.89 -26.47 -17.52
CA PHE A 55 15.64 -25.15 -16.96
C PHE A 55 15.39 -24.06 -18.01
N TYR A 56 14.60 -24.42 -19.03
CA TYR A 56 14.06 -23.50 -20.02
C TYR A 56 12.55 -23.68 -20.14
N GLY A 57 11.87 -22.65 -20.66
CA GLY A 57 10.49 -22.70 -21.11
C GLY A 57 10.40 -22.27 -22.56
N GLU A 58 9.53 -22.92 -23.35
CA GLU A 58 9.28 -22.47 -24.72
C GLU A 58 8.48 -21.16 -24.69
N HIS A 59 8.99 -20.13 -25.37
CA HIS A 59 8.36 -18.81 -25.51
C HIS A 59 7.94 -18.16 -24.19
N LEU A 60 8.68 -18.41 -23.10
CA LEU A 60 8.34 -17.93 -21.76
C LEU A 60 8.30 -16.41 -21.68
N TYR A 61 9.15 -15.73 -22.47
CA TYR A 61 9.24 -14.26 -22.51
C TYR A 61 8.92 -13.68 -23.89
N SER A 62 8.47 -14.50 -24.83
CA SER A 62 8.08 -14.02 -26.14
C SER A 62 6.70 -13.37 -26.08
N THR A 63 6.52 -12.31 -26.86
CA THR A 63 5.20 -11.72 -27.14
C THR A 63 4.81 -11.99 -28.59
N PHE A 64 3.52 -12.06 -28.86
CA PHE A 64 2.98 -12.50 -30.14
C PHE A 64 2.11 -11.40 -30.76
N PHE A 65 2.39 -11.04 -32.02
CA PHE A 65 1.55 -10.18 -32.84
C PHE A 65 1.12 -10.97 -34.08
N GLY A 66 -0.03 -11.65 -34.01
CA GLY A 66 -0.44 -12.61 -35.03
C GLY A 66 0.53 -13.80 -35.08
N GLU A 67 1.14 -14.05 -36.23
CA GLU A 67 2.14 -15.12 -36.43
C GLU A 67 3.58 -14.66 -36.13
N GLU A 68 3.80 -13.35 -35.90
CA GLU A 68 5.13 -12.81 -35.61
C GLU A 68 5.47 -12.95 -34.11
N VAL A 69 6.65 -13.55 -33.84
CA VAL A 69 7.20 -13.72 -32.49
C VAL A 69 8.20 -12.60 -32.20
N ASN A 70 7.97 -11.84 -31.14
CA ASN A 70 8.88 -10.82 -30.65
C ASN A 70 9.64 -11.34 -29.42
N ASP A 71 10.99 -11.34 -29.50
CA ASP A 71 11.91 -11.77 -28.45
C ASP A 71 12.73 -10.62 -27.84
N ASP A 72 12.26 -9.38 -27.96
CA ASP A 72 12.94 -8.19 -27.43
C ASP A 72 13.16 -8.27 -25.93
N ILE A 73 12.29 -8.91 -25.16
CA ILE A 73 12.47 -9.09 -23.72
C ILE A 73 13.69 -9.97 -23.43
N GLU A 74 13.84 -11.09 -24.14
CA GLU A 74 15.04 -11.94 -24.03
C GLU A 74 16.28 -11.12 -24.40
N ARG A 75 16.26 -10.47 -25.57
CA ARG A 75 17.46 -9.83 -26.13
C ARG A 75 17.87 -8.53 -25.45
N LYS A 76 16.90 -7.65 -25.16
CA LYS A 76 17.15 -6.28 -24.68
C LYS A 76 17.06 -6.15 -23.17
N LEU A 77 16.28 -7.01 -22.50
CA LEU A 77 16.18 -6.99 -21.04
C LEU A 77 17.05 -8.07 -20.40
N PHE A 78 16.84 -9.34 -20.73
CA PHE A 78 17.57 -10.43 -20.08
C PHE A 78 19.02 -10.58 -20.55
N GLY A 79 19.31 -10.28 -21.82
CA GLY A 79 20.69 -10.28 -22.34
C GLY A 79 21.66 -9.47 -21.47
N PRO A 80 21.42 -8.15 -21.28
CA PRO A 80 22.25 -7.34 -20.39
C PRO A 80 22.27 -7.81 -18.92
N ILE A 81 21.12 -8.25 -18.40
CA ILE A 81 21.02 -8.77 -17.01
C ILE A 81 21.87 -10.03 -16.83
N ASP A 82 21.87 -10.94 -17.81
CA ASP A 82 22.66 -12.17 -17.74
C ASP A 82 24.15 -11.93 -17.98
N ASP A 83 24.51 -10.98 -18.85
CA ASP A 83 25.90 -10.58 -19.08
C ASP A 83 26.52 -9.93 -17.83
N ASN A 84 25.81 -9.00 -17.20
CA ASN A 84 26.24 -8.38 -15.95
C ASN A 84 26.17 -9.37 -14.78
N GLY A 85 25.08 -10.13 -14.67
CA GLY A 85 24.89 -11.14 -13.63
C GLY A 85 25.95 -12.23 -13.64
N SER A 86 26.39 -12.67 -14.82
CA SER A 86 27.51 -13.64 -14.96
C SER A 86 28.82 -13.10 -14.41
N LYS A 87 29.14 -11.82 -14.65
CA LYS A 87 30.32 -11.16 -14.08
C LYS A 87 30.18 -10.99 -12.58
N ALA A 88 29.01 -10.53 -12.12
CA ALA A 88 28.73 -10.29 -10.73
C ALA A 88 28.81 -11.58 -9.90
N VAL A 89 28.12 -12.66 -10.30
CA VAL A 89 28.19 -13.94 -9.60
C VAL A 89 29.63 -14.46 -9.52
N ARG A 90 30.44 -14.31 -10.58
CA ARG A 90 31.87 -14.69 -10.56
C ARG A 90 32.69 -13.86 -9.58
N ALA A 91 32.43 -12.56 -9.46
CA ALA A 91 33.07 -11.72 -8.45
C ALA A 91 32.81 -12.24 -7.03
N PHE A 92 31.55 -12.60 -6.75
CA PHE A 92 31.12 -13.16 -5.45
C PHE A 92 31.51 -14.63 -5.22
N LEU A 93 32.05 -15.32 -6.23
CA LEU A 93 32.74 -16.61 -6.05
C LEU A 93 34.17 -16.44 -5.53
N THR A 94 34.74 -15.23 -5.61
CA THR A 94 36.05 -14.88 -5.02
C THR A 94 35.90 -14.11 -3.71
N ASP A 95 37.00 -13.91 -2.99
CA ASP A 95 37.03 -13.11 -1.75
C ASP A 95 37.58 -11.69 -1.99
N THR A 96 37.48 -11.20 -3.24
CA THR A 96 38.03 -9.90 -3.63
C THR A 96 37.00 -8.80 -3.39
N GLN A 97 37.13 -8.07 -2.28
CA GLN A 97 36.21 -7.00 -1.89
C GLN A 97 36.06 -5.89 -2.95
N THR A 98 37.12 -5.55 -3.68
CA THR A 98 37.04 -4.58 -4.80
C THR A 98 36.09 -5.06 -5.89
N GLU A 99 36.16 -6.35 -6.25
CA GLU A 99 35.26 -6.95 -7.23
C GLU A 99 33.82 -7.00 -6.69
N TRP A 100 33.64 -7.26 -5.40
CA TRP A 100 32.31 -7.20 -4.77
C TRP A 100 31.71 -5.80 -4.87
N HIS A 101 32.48 -4.76 -4.52
CA HIS A 101 32.02 -3.37 -4.60
C HIS A 101 31.56 -2.99 -6.02
N HIS A 102 32.40 -3.25 -7.02
CA HIS A 102 32.09 -2.88 -8.41
C HIS A 102 30.91 -3.65 -9.01
N ASN A 103 30.58 -4.83 -8.49
CA ASN A 103 29.50 -5.68 -8.99
C ASN A 103 28.28 -5.76 -8.04
N PHE A 104 28.24 -4.96 -6.97
CA PHE A 104 27.24 -5.09 -5.91
C PHE A 104 25.80 -4.89 -6.42
N GLU A 105 25.55 -3.80 -7.15
CA GLU A 105 24.22 -3.49 -7.70
C GLU A 105 23.78 -4.51 -8.76
N ASP A 106 24.69 -4.88 -9.66
CA ASP A 106 24.45 -5.90 -10.68
C ASP A 106 24.13 -7.26 -10.06
N PHE A 107 24.79 -7.63 -8.94
CA PHE A 107 24.55 -8.88 -8.23
C PHE A 107 23.13 -8.96 -7.66
N PHE A 108 22.67 -7.94 -6.92
CA PHE A 108 21.32 -7.93 -6.36
C PHE A 108 20.24 -7.76 -7.44
N THR A 109 20.51 -6.98 -8.49
CA THR A 109 19.61 -6.87 -9.64
C THR A 109 19.44 -8.20 -10.36
N TYR A 110 20.53 -8.94 -10.56
CA TYR A 110 20.48 -10.29 -11.12
C TYR A 110 19.73 -11.26 -10.19
N LEU A 111 19.99 -11.21 -8.89
CA LEU A 111 19.32 -12.05 -7.89
C LEU A 111 17.80 -11.92 -7.97
N ASP A 112 17.29 -10.68 -7.98
CA ASP A 112 15.85 -10.44 -8.00
C ASP A 112 15.22 -10.79 -9.37
N ALA A 113 15.87 -10.42 -10.47
CA ALA A 113 15.45 -10.83 -11.80
C ALA A 113 15.43 -12.36 -11.95
N GLN A 114 16.42 -13.06 -11.40
CA GLN A 114 16.50 -14.52 -11.39
C GLN A 114 15.37 -15.16 -10.59
N LYS A 115 14.91 -14.54 -9.50
CA LYS A 115 13.72 -14.99 -8.76
C LYS A 115 12.45 -14.85 -9.61
N LEU A 116 12.23 -13.67 -10.18
CA LEU A 116 10.97 -13.31 -10.85
C LEU A 116 10.79 -13.91 -12.24
N ARG A 117 11.88 -14.21 -12.97
CA ARG A 117 11.80 -14.72 -14.35
C ARG A 117 11.44 -16.21 -14.46
N THR A 118 11.55 -16.97 -13.37
CA THR A 118 11.19 -18.39 -13.38
C THR A 118 9.68 -18.59 -13.59
N PRO A 119 9.22 -19.78 -14.02
CA PRO A 119 7.78 -20.05 -14.13
C PRO A 119 7.01 -19.79 -12.82
N LYS A 120 7.62 -20.10 -11.66
CA LYS A 120 7.02 -19.79 -10.34
C LYS A 120 6.96 -18.28 -10.10
N GLY A 121 8.03 -17.54 -10.44
CA GLY A 121 8.08 -16.08 -10.31
C GLY A 121 7.06 -15.36 -11.21
N LEU A 122 6.92 -15.79 -12.47
CA LEU A 122 5.92 -15.25 -13.40
C LEU A 122 4.49 -15.53 -12.94
N ASP A 123 4.22 -16.74 -12.42
CA ASP A 123 2.91 -17.06 -11.87
C ASP A 123 2.65 -16.28 -10.56
N TRP A 124 3.69 -15.99 -9.76
CA TRP A 124 3.58 -15.08 -8.62
C TRP A 124 3.17 -13.68 -9.06
N ILE A 125 3.79 -13.12 -10.11
CA ILE A 125 3.36 -11.83 -10.67
C ILE A 125 1.89 -11.91 -11.10
N ARG A 126 1.51 -12.91 -11.91
CA ARG A 126 0.10 -13.10 -12.32
C ARG A 126 -0.86 -13.13 -11.13
N SER A 127 -0.47 -13.75 -10.02
CA SER A 127 -1.32 -13.86 -8.83
C SER A 127 -1.64 -12.52 -8.15
N LYS A 128 -0.86 -11.46 -8.42
CA LYS A 128 -1.04 -10.11 -7.87
C LYS A 128 -2.01 -9.24 -8.67
N TYR A 129 -2.45 -9.71 -9.83
CA TYR A 129 -3.33 -8.96 -10.74
C TYR A 129 -4.60 -9.80 -11.00
N PRO A 130 -5.76 -9.17 -11.28
CA PRO A 130 -6.96 -9.91 -11.68
C PRO A 130 -6.75 -10.70 -12.97
N GLU A 131 -6.13 -10.08 -13.97
CA GLU A 131 -5.82 -10.66 -15.27
C GLU A 131 -4.60 -9.96 -15.86
N LEU A 132 -3.73 -10.73 -16.53
CA LEU A 132 -2.61 -10.24 -17.33
C LEU A 132 -2.49 -11.11 -18.57
N ASP A 133 -2.48 -10.48 -19.74
CA ASP A 133 -1.99 -11.14 -20.95
C ASP A 133 -0.46 -11.29 -20.91
N GLN A 134 0.10 -11.99 -21.89
CA GLN A 134 1.54 -12.24 -21.93
C GLN A 134 2.38 -10.96 -22.09
N LEU A 135 1.91 -9.96 -22.84
CA LEU A 135 2.62 -8.69 -23.02
C LEU A 135 2.63 -7.89 -21.72
N GLN A 136 1.46 -7.76 -21.08
CA GLN A 136 1.31 -7.08 -19.81
C GLN A 136 2.15 -7.74 -18.72
N LEU A 137 2.15 -9.08 -18.64
CA LEU A 137 2.99 -9.82 -17.69
C LEU A 137 4.48 -9.48 -17.83
N MET A 138 4.97 -9.33 -19.07
CA MET A 138 6.37 -9.01 -19.31
C MET A 138 6.70 -7.56 -18.93
N ILE A 139 5.78 -6.62 -19.16
CA ILE A 139 5.91 -5.22 -18.70
C ILE A 139 5.94 -5.17 -17.17
N GLU A 140 5.07 -5.92 -16.50
CA GLU A 140 5.03 -5.99 -15.04
C GLU A 140 6.27 -6.66 -14.46
N MET A 141 6.74 -7.76 -15.06
CA MET A 141 8.00 -8.41 -14.66
C MET A 141 9.19 -7.47 -14.78
N GLN A 142 9.30 -6.75 -15.91
CA GLN A 142 10.33 -5.72 -16.06
C GLN A 142 10.22 -4.68 -14.95
N SER A 143 9.01 -4.22 -14.64
CA SER A 143 8.79 -3.19 -13.62
C SER A 143 9.10 -3.69 -12.19
N LEU A 144 8.88 -4.96 -11.89
CA LEU A 144 9.03 -5.52 -10.54
C LEU A 144 10.42 -6.12 -10.27
N ARG A 145 11.31 -6.21 -11.27
CA ARG A 145 12.59 -6.94 -11.20
C ARG A 145 13.63 -6.48 -10.15
N THR A 146 13.35 -5.43 -9.39
CA THR A 146 14.24 -4.88 -8.34
C THR A 146 13.51 -4.63 -7.02
N ILE A 147 12.32 -5.20 -6.86
CA ILE A 147 11.44 -5.01 -5.71
C ILE A 147 12.04 -5.53 -4.39
N HIS A 148 12.97 -6.47 -4.42
CA HIS A 148 13.53 -7.09 -3.21
C HIS A 148 14.92 -6.54 -2.83
N CYS A 149 15.59 -5.84 -3.75
CA CYS A 149 16.99 -5.45 -3.61
C CYS A 149 17.29 -4.70 -2.31
N THR A 150 16.46 -3.73 -1.93
CA THR A 150 16.70 -2.90 -0.74
C THR A 150 16.70 -3.73 0.54
N LEU A 151 15.67 -4.57 0.72
CA LEU A 151 15.52 -5.38 1.94
C LEU A 151 16.68 -6.38 2.07
N TRP A 152 17.11 -6.98 0.97
CA TRP A 152 18.25 -7.87 0.92
C TRP A 152 19.59 -7.17 1.16
N ALA A 153 19.77 -5.98 0.59
CA ALA A 153 21.00 -5.20 0.75
C ALA A 153 21.19 -4.75 2.21
N GLU A 154 20.11 -4.45 2.93
CA GLU A 154 20.16 -4.04 4.34
C GLU A 154 20.19 -5.21 5.34
N GLY A 155 19.94 -6.44 4.89
CA GLY A 155 20.00 -7.64 5.74
C GLY A 155 21.43 -8.04 6.09
N VAL A 156 21.56 -9.04 6.97
CA VAL A 156 22.81 -9.77 7.18
C VAL A 156 23.08 -10.62 5.95
N ARG A 157 24.27 -10.46 5.35
CA ARG A 157 24.66 -11.10 4.10
C ARG A 157 25.80 -12.06 4.35
N GLU A 158 25.59 -13.34 4.12
CA GLU A 158 26.58 -14.37 4.38
C GLU A 158 26.85 -15.23 3.15
N LEU A 159 28.12 -15.47 2.86
CA LEU A 159 28.61 -16.44 1.89
C LEU A 159 29.14 -17.65 2.67
N VAL A 160 28.49 -18.79 2.52
CA VAL A 160 28.89 -20.06 3.13
C VAL A 160 29.56 -20.96 2.11
N SER A 161 30.55 -21.73 2.56
CA SER A 161 31.32 -22.65 1.71
C SER A 161 31.04 -24.11 2.03
N ALA A 162 30.78 -24.92 1.01
CA ALA A 162 30.71 -26.38 1.05
C ALA A 162 31.99 -27.01 0.47
N GLU A 163 33.09 -26.27 0.30
CA GLU A 163 34.32 -26.76 -0.35
C GLU A 163 34.88 -28.03 0.31
N ASP A 164 34.84 -28.10 1.64
CA ASP A 164 35.34 -29.22 2.46
C ASP A 164 34.29 -30.32 2.70
N SER A 165 33.05 -30.13 2.23
CA SER A 165 31.95 -31.09 2.39
C SER A 165 31.87 -32.10 1.24
N ASP A 166 31.62 -33.37 1.55
CA ASP A 166 31.36 -34.42 0.54
C ASP A 166 30.00 -34.27 -0.15
N VAL A 167 29.09 -33.49 0.44
CA VAL A 167 27.80 -33.10 -0.15
C VAL A 167 27.89 -31.66 -0.62
N LYS A 168 27.47 -31.41 -1.85
CA LYS A 168 27.49 -30.08 -2.49
C LYS A 168 26.09 -29.53 -2.69
N PHE A 169 25.99 -28.22 -2.93
CA PHE A 169 24.70 -27.57 -3.16
C PHE A 169 24.03 -28.05 -4.46
N ILE A 170 22.70 -28.10 -4.44
CA ILE A 170 21.87 -28.37 -5.63
C ILE A 170 21.30 -27.08 -6.22
N VAL A 171 20.87 -27.13 -7.48
CA VAL A 171 20.13 -26.05 -8.14
C VAL A 171 18.70 -26.50 -8.43
N SER A 172 17.71 -25.64 -8.21
CA SER A 172 16.29 -25.90 -8.48
C SER A 172 15.80 -25.08 -9.67
N ASP A 173 14.61 -25.40 -10.19
CA ASP A 173 13.89 -24.57 -11.18
C ASP A 173 13.37 -23.22 -10.63
N HIS A 174 13.62 -22.93 -9.35
CA HIS A 174 13.42 -21.64 -8.70
C HIS A 174 14.62 -21.36 -7.76
N PRO A 175 15.78 -20.95 -8.30
CA PRO A 175 17.06 -21.02 -7.59
C PRO A 175 17.18 -20.02 -6.43
N ILE A 176 16.32 -19.00 -6.37
CA ILE A 176 16.26 -18.04 -5.26
C ILE A 176 15.16 -18.46 -4.30
N THR A 177 15.56 -19.24 -3.29
CA THR A 177 14.63 -19.89 -2.37
C THR A 177 14.42 -19.04 -1.11
N VAL A 178 13.18 -18.90 -0.65
CA VAL A 178 12.89 -18.26 0.65
C VAL A 178 12.44 -19.30 1.66
N TYR A 179 13.11 -19.29 2.81
CA TYR A 179 12.80 -20.11 3.98
C TYR A 179 12.21 -19.23 5.07
N ASN A 180 11.20 -19.74 5.77
CA ASN A 180 10.74 -19.19 7.04
C ASN A 180 10.32 -20.38 7.89
N TYR A 181 10.84 -20.47 9.11
CA TYR A 181 10.67 -21.66 9.95
C TYR A 181 9.22 -21.84 10.44
N ALA A 182 8.41 -20.77 10.44
CA ALA A 182 6.98 -20.82 10.73
C ALA A 182 6.11 -21.10 9.50
N CYS A 183 6.71 -21.21 8.31
CA CYS A 183 6.00 -21.42 7.04
C CYS A 183 6.47 -22.72 6.36
N PRO A 184 6.03 -23.91 6.83
CA PRO A 184 6.33 -25.17 6.16
C PRO A 184 5.74 -25.21 4.72
N PRO A 185 6.15 -26.16 3.86
CA PRO A 185 5.70 -26.21 2.46
C PRO A 185 4.19 -26.31 2.25
N ASP A 186 3.46 -26.83 3.23
CA ASP A 186 1.99 -26.98 3.25
C ASP A 186 1.25 -25.80 3.91
N SER A 187 1.98 -24.77 4.36
CA SER A 187 1.39 -23.53 4.89
C SER A 187 0.62 -22.78 3.80
N GLU A 188 -0.48 -22.11 4.17
CA GLU A 188 -1.25 -21.23 3.26
C GLU A 188 -0.36 -20.13 2.63
N LEU A 189 0.63 -19.61 3.37
CA LEU A 189 1.59 -18.63 2.87
C LEU A 189 2.52 -19.18 1.78
N CYS A 190 2.57 -20.49 1.62
CA CYS A 190 3.42 -21.23 0.70
C CYS A 190 2.64 -21.94 -0.40
N GLU A 191 1.31 -21.74 -0.46
CA GLU A 191 0.51 -22.24 -1.56
C GLU A 191 1.02 -21.67 -2.88
N TYR A 192 1.25 -22.55 -3.85
CA TYR A 192 1.76 -22.17 -5.16
C TYR A 192 0.92 -21.02 -5.75
N PRO A 193 1.56 -19.94 -6.25
CA PRO A 193 2.99 -19.78 -6.57
C PRO A 193 3.86 -19.17 -5.46
N ASN A 194 3.35 -19.04 -4.23
CA ASN A 194 3.97 -18.24 -3.19
C ASN A 194 5.19 -18.91 -2.54
N ASP A 195 6.01 -18.05 -1.95
CA ASP A 195 6.97 -18.31 -0.90
C ASP A 195 6.62 -17.36 0.27
N PRO A 196 7.08 -17.63 1.51
CA PRO A 196 6.94 -16.64 2.58
C PRO A 196 7.57 -15.31 2.15
N ASP A 197 6.93 -14.20 2.52
CA ASP A 197 7.40 -12.89 2.08
C ASP A 197 8.76 -12.56 2.70
N ILE A 198 9.66 -11.95 1.90
CA ILE A 198 11.02 -11.65 2.37
C ILE A 198 11.05 -10.56 3.46
N SER A 199 9.98 -9.76 3.57
CA SER A 199 9.87 -8.73 4.60
C SER A 199 9.50 -9.31 5.98
N LEU A 200 9.11 -10.59 6.09
CA LEU A 200 8.87 -11.20 7.39
C LEU A 200 10.19 -11.41 8.14
N LYS A 201 10.26 -11.08 9.44
CA LYS A 201 11.50 -11.15 10.24
C LYS A 201 12.17 -12.52 10.13
N GLY A 202 11.40 -13.61 10.23
CA GLY A 202 11.92 -14.98 10.16
C GLY A 202 12.28 -15.48 8.75
N SER A 203 12.08 -14.67 7.71
CA SER A 203 12.39 -15.07 6.33
C SER A 203 13.88 -14.94 6.03
N GLN A 204 14.44 -15.98 5.41
CA GLN A 204 15.83 -16.05 4.96
C GLN A 204 15.87 -16.44 3.48
N THR A 205 16.62 -15.69 2.66
CA THR A 205 16.79 -16.01 1.23
C THR A 205 18.06 -16.80 1.03
N ILE A 206 17.96 -17.89 0.27
CA ILE A 206 19.03 -18.82 -0.05
C ILE A 206 19.26 -18.79 -1.56
N PHE A 207 20.51 -18.57 -1.96
CA PHE A 207 20.93 -18.61 -3.36
C PHE A 207 22.25 -19.35 -3.51
N PRO A 208 22.26 -20.59 -4.03
CA PRO A 208 23.49 -21.27 -4.42
C PRO A 208 24.12 -20.58 -5.64
N LEU A 209 25.36 -20.08 -5.48
CA LEU A 209 26.12 -19.43 -6.56
C LEU A 209 26.74 -20.49 -7.46
N ASP A 210 27.29 -21.55 -6.85
CA ASP A 210 27.78 -22.76 -7.50
C ASP A 210 27.64 -23.97 -6.56
N LYS A 211 28.25 -25.12 -6.89
CA LYS A 211 28.22 -26.32 -6.02
C LYS A 211 28.85 -26.11 -4.63
N ASN A 212 29.78 -25.17 -4.49
CA ASN A 212 30.56 -24.97 -3.28
C ASN A 212 30.20 -23.70 -2.52
N ARG A 213 29.56 -22.69 -3.12
CA ARG A 213 29.31 -21.41 -2.48
C ARG A 213 27.83 -21.05 -2.53
N CYS A 214 27.28 -20.64 -1.40
CA CYS A 214 25.89 -20.24 -1.27
C CYS A 214 25.77 -18.91 -0.51
N LEU A 215 24.91 -18.03 -0.99
CA LEU A 215 24.50 -16.82 -0.31
C LEU A 215 23.29 -17.12 0.58
N ILE A 216 23.36 -16.67 1.83
CA ILE A 216 22.27 -16.65 2.79
C ILE A 216 22.05 -15.19 3.21
N LEU A 217 20.80 -14.73 3.08
CA LEU A 217 20.37 -13.39 3.48
C LEU A 217 19.38 -13.52 4.64
N THR A 218 19.66 -12.83 5.75
CA THR A 218 18.85 -12.91 6.97
C THR A 218 18.43 -11.50 7.40
N ASN A 219 17.15 -11.30 7.74
CA ASN A 219 16.71 -10.02 8.30
C ASN A 219 17.39 -9.76 9.65
N LEU A 220 17.82 -8.51 9.87
CA LEU A 220 18.71 -8.16 10.98
C LEU A 220 18.12 -8.49 12.34
N GLU A 221 16.83 -8.21 12.55
CA GLU A 221 16.15 -8.48 13.83
C GLU A 221 16.17 -9.97 14.18
N TYR A 222 15.95 -10.83 13.20
CA TYR A 222 15.97 -12.28 13.40
C TYR A 222 17.39 -12.82 13.56
N ALA A 223 18.38 -12.22 12.88
CA ALA A 223 19.78 -12.58 13.08
C ALA A 223 20.26 -12.23 14.50
N GLN A 224 19.83 -11.08 15.04
CA GLN A 224 20.23 -10.59 16.36
C GLN A 224 19.48 -11.28 17.51
N ASP A 225 18.20 -11.61 17.31
CA ASP A 225 17.36 -12.22 18.34
C ASP A 225 16.48 -13.35 17.78
N PRO A 226 17.08 -14.48 17.38
CA PRO A 226 16.37 -15.56 16.69
C PRO A 226 15.31 -16.26 17.54
N GLU A 227 15.43 -16.20 18.88
CA GLU A 227 14.52 -16.89 19.79
C GLU A 227 13.26 -16.06 20.12
N ASN A 228 13.35 -14.72 20.12
CA ASN A 228 12.20 -13.87 20.47
C ASN A 228 11.58 -13.14 19.27
N ALA A 229 12.28 -13.00 18.15
CA ALA A 229 11.72 -12.34 16.97
C ALA A 229 10.54 -13.14 16.38
N ASN A 230 9.37 -12.49 16.30
CA ASN A 230 8.19 -13.10 15.70
C ASN A 230 8.42 -13.35 14.20
N PRO A 231 8.41 -14.62 13.73
CA PRO A 231 8.80 -14.96 12.37
C PRO A 231 7.81 -14.50 11.30
N LEU A 232 6.56 -14.21 11.68
CA LEU A 232 5.48 -13.81 10.78
C LEU A 232 5.18 -12.30 10.86
N GLU A 233 5.92 -11.56 11.68
CA GLU A 233 5.84 -10.10 11.71
C GLU A 233 6.74 -9.51 10.62
N GLN A 234 6.32 -8.41 10.01
CA GLN A 234 7.19 -7.67 9.10
C GLN A 234 8.37 -7.04 9.86
N ARG A 235 9.53 -7.02 9.21
CA ARG A 235 10.70 -6.29 9.68
C ARG A 235 10.43 -4.79 9.75
N ILE A 236 11.20 -4.10 10.59
CA ILE A 236 11.23 -2.65 10.66
C ILE A 236 11.60 -2.11 9.29
N ASN A 237 10.88 -1.08 8.86
CA ASN A 237 11.06 -0.43 7.55
C ASN A 237 10.94 -1.43 6.38
N ALA A 238 9.79 -2.12 6.27
CA ALA A 238 9.53 -3.11 5.23
C ALA A 238 9.24 -2.52 3.82
N THR A 239 9.31 -1.19 3.64
CA THR A 239 9.04 -0.52 2.36
C THR A 239 10.01 -0.96 1.26
N ARG A 240 9.53 -1.75 0.31
CA ARG A 240 10.37 -2.50 -0.65
C ARG A 240 11.27 -1.62 -1.51
N MET A 241 10.70 -0.52 -2.01
CA MET A 241 11.41 0.45 -2.83
C MET A 241 11.68 1.69 -1.98
N ARG A 242 12.95 1.95 -1.67
CA ARG A 242 13.40 3.19 -1.04
C ARG A 242 14.86 3.43 -1.38
N ARG A 243 15.35 4.63 -1.04
CA ARG A 243 16.79 4.90 -1.05
C ARG A 243 17.39 4.39 0.25
N SER A 244 18.49 3.68 0.15
CA SER A 244 19.24 3.16 1.29
C SER A 244 20.73 3.21 0.97
N MET A 245 21.55 3.37 2.01
CA MET A 245 23.00 3.35 1.97
C MET A 245 23.50 2.13 2.74
N VAL A 246 24.35 1.32 2.10
CA VAL A 246 24.90 0.10 2.69
C VAL A 246 26.39 0.00 2.38
N ASN A 247 27.14 -0.67 3.25
CA ASN A 247 28.51 -1.06 2.92
C ASN A 247 28.46 -2.20 1.88
N THR A 248 29.03 -1.99 0.70
CA THR A 248 28.97 -2.94 -0.42
C THR A 248 29.93 -4.13 -0.30
N ILE A 249 30.90 -4.06 0.62
CA ILE A 249 31.93 -5.10 0.79
C ILE A 249 31.70 -5.96 2.03
N GLU A 250 30.71 -5.61 2.87
CA GLU A 250 30.46 -6.32 4.12
C GLU A 250 29.61 -7.59 3.92
N PHE A 251 30.30 -8.72 3.85
CA PHE A 251 29.75 -10.06 3.81
C PHE A 251 30.45 -10.95 4.84
N ILE A 252 29.69 -11.71 5.61
CA ILE A 252 30.24 -12.79 6.43
C ILE A 252 30.68 -13.89 5.47
N ASN A 253 31.91 -14.38 5.60
CA ASN A 253 32.48 -15.39 4.70
C ASN A 253 33.41 -16.36 5.44
N THR A 254 33.03 -16.73 6.66
CA THR A 254 33.89 -17.52 7.55
C THR A 254 33.41 -18.97 7.72
N ARG A 255 32.13 -19.26 7.46
CA ARG A 255 31.56 -20.60 7.67
C ARG A 255 31.88 -21.55 6.53
N LYS A 256 32.46 -22.69 6.91
CA LYS A 256 32.51 -23.91 6.10
C LYS A 256 31.50 -24.91 6.64
N LEU A 257 30.59 -25.34 5.77
CA LEU A 257 29.47 -26.21 6.11
C LEU A 257 29.88 -27.68 6.10
N THR A 258 29.31 -28.45 7.03
CA THR A 258 29.42 -29.91 7.03
C THR A 258 28.49 -30.54 5.99
N ALA A 259 28.63 -31.84 5.73
CA ALA A 259 27.71 -32.58 4.86
C ALA A 259 26.26 -32.54 5.35
N ASP A 260 26.04 -32.59 6.67
CA ASP A 260 24.71 -32.47 7.28
C ASP A 260 24.11 -31.07 7.05
N ASP A 261 24.91 -30.01 7.23
CA ASP A 261 24.49 -28.64 6.99
C ASP A 261 24.06 -28.41 5.53
N VAL A 262 24.88 -28.86 4.58
CA VAL A 262 24.55 -28.76 3.14
C VAL A 262 23.31 -29.58 2.80
N THR A 263 23.14 -30.75 3.42
CA THR A 263 21.96 -31.60 3.23
C THR A 263 20.68 -30.91 3.69
N LYS A 264 20.70 -30.26 4.86
CA LYS A 264 19.58 -29.45 5.38
C LYS A 264 19.22 -28.30 4.44
N ILE A 265 20.21 -27.56 3.94
CA ILE A 265 19.98 -26.47 2.97
C ILE A 265 19.41 -27.01 1.65
N ASN A 266 19.95 -28.11 1.13
CA ASN A 266 19.46 -28.76 -0.08
C ASN A 266 18.00 -29.24 0.06
N HIS A 267 17.59 -29.68 1.26
CA HIS A 267 16.20 -30.04 1.51
C HIS A 267 15.26 -28.84 1.44
N ILE A 268 15.66 -27.69 1.97
CA ILE A 268 14.89 -26.44 1.82
C ILE A 268 14.72 -26.10 0.33
N ILE A 269 15.83 -26.09 -0.43
CA ILE A 269 15.83 -25.79 -1.86
C ILE A 269 14.91 -26.75 -2.64
N LYS A 270 15.01 -28.06 -2.36
CA LYS A 270 14.18 -29.08 -3.01
C LYS A 270 12.71 -28.95 -2.65
N SER A 271 12.39 -28.68 -1.39
CA SER A 271 11.01 -28.50 -0.92
C SER A 271 10.34 -27.25 -1.50
N ARG A 272 11.11 -26.25 -1.93
CA ARG A 272 10.61 -25.00 -2.54
C ARG A 272 10.63 -24.98 -4.07
N ALA A 273 11.27 -25.97 -4.68
CA ALA A 273 11.27 -26.17 -6.13
C ALA A 273 9.86 -26.45 -6.66
N LYS A 274 9.58 -26.05 -7.90
CA LYS A 274 8.27 -26.28 -8.53
C LYS A 274 8.16 -27.72 -9.04
N VAL A 275 9.09 -28.12 -9.90
CA VAL A 275 9.04 -29.38 -10.65
C VAL A 275 10.39 -30.11 -10.65
N SER A 276 11.51 -29.39 -10.68
CA SER A 276 12.82 -30.02 -10.88
C SER A 276 13.94 -29.44 -10.02
N VAL A 277 14.83 -30.34 -9.57
CA VAL A 277 16.15 -30.02 -9.02
C VAL A 277 17.25 -30.72 -9.82
N ALA A 278 18.48 -30.23 -9.75
CA ALA A 278 19.63 -30.78 -10.44
C ALA A 278 20.93 -30.66 -9.62
N ALA A 279 21.84 -31.61 -9.83
CA ALA A 279 23.10 -31.69 -9.12
C ALA A 279 24.17 -32.44 -9.95
N GLY A 280 25.44 -32.22 -9.62
CA GLY A 280 26.57 -32.92 -10.24
C GLY A 280 26.74 -34.39 -9.82
N LYS A 281 25.97 -34.86 -8.85
CA LYS A 281 25.94 -36.24 -8.34
C LYS A 281 24.51 -36.63 -7.95
N GLU A 282 24.14 -37.89 -8.19
CA GLU A 282 22.76 -38.37 -7.99
C GLU A 282 22.33 -38.37 -6.52
N ASP A 283 23.23 -38.75 -5.61
CA ASP A 283 22.93 -38.89 -4.18
C ASP A 283 22.50 -37.56 -3.54
N TRP A 284 23.06 -36.43 -4.01
CA TRP A 284 22.74 -35.10 -3.49
C TRP A 284 21.29 -34.66 -3.78
N LEU A 285 20.58 -35.35 -4.68
CA LEU A 285 19.19 -35.02 -5.05
C LEU A 285 18.15 -35.55 -4.07
N TYR A 286 18.55 -36.31 -3.05
CA TYR A 286 17.64 -36.93 -2.08
C TYR A 286 17.95 -36.55 -0.62
N PRO A 287 18.07 -35.25 -0.29
CA PRO A 287 18.44 -34.82 1.05
C PRO A 287 17.43 -35.25 2.14
N GLU A 288 16.18 -35.52 1.77
CA GLU A 288 15.15 -36.04 2.67
C GLU A 288 15.44 -37.44 3.25
N ARG A 289 16.39 -38.20 2.68
CA ARG A 289 16.76 -39.52 3.20
C ARG A 289 17.55 -39.45 4.49
N ASP A 290 18.31 -38.37 4.67
CA ASP A 290 19.30 -38.22 5.72
C ASP A 290 18.87 -37.19 6.77
N ILE A 291 17.75 -36.49 6.55
CA ILE A 291 17.20 -35.51 7.49
C ILE A 291 16.27 -36.17 8.49
N ALA A 292 16.59 -36.02 9.78
CA ALA A 292 15.80 -36.49 10.90
C ALA A 292 15.05 -35.37 11.64
N CYS A 293 15.28 -34.09 11.29
CA CYS A 293 14.71 -32.95 11.98
C CYS A 293 13.50 -32.34 11.25
N ASP A 294 12.64 -31.68 12.01
CA ASP A 294 11.47 -30.99 11.48
C ASP A 294 11.84 -29.70 10.73
N TRP A 295 10.89 -29.18 9.96
CA TRP A 295 11.06 -27.95 9.17
C TRP A 295 11.54 -26.76 10.02
N THR A 296 11.06 -26.65 11.26
CA THR A 296 11.42 -25.57 12.19
C THR A 296 12.90 -25.57 12.57
N GLU A 297 13.47 -26.76 12.75
CA GLU A 297 14.86 -26.96 13.19
C GLU A 297 15.88 -26.60 12.10
N LEU A 298 15.44 -26.58 10.83
CA LEU A 298 16.28 -26.15 9.70
C LEU A 298 16.73 -24.69 9.83
N ARG A 299 16.09 -23.90 10.70
CA ARG A 299 16.49 -22.50 10.94
C ARG A 299 17.92 -22.38 11.46
N HIS A 300 18.38 -23.36 12.24
CA HIS A 300 19.66 -23.28 12.94
C HIS A 300 20.86 -23.32 11.98
N VAL A 301 20.75 -24.03 10.84
CA VAL A 301 21.85 -24.06 9.85
C VAL A 301 21.98 -22.73 9.08
N LEU A 302 20.90 -21.96 9.00
CA LEU A 302 20.87 -20.71 8.26
C LEU A 302 21.27 -19.49 9.09
N LEU A 303 21.34 -19.61 10.42
CA LEU A 303 21.72 -18.48 11.27
C LEU A 303 23.19 -18.09 11.03
N PRO A 304 23.48 -16.79 10.88
CA PRO A 304 24.85 -16.31 10.80
C PRO A 304 25.58 -16.48 12.14
N PRO A 305 26.93 -16.57 12.15
CA PRO A 305 27.71 -16.58 13.38
C PRO A 305 27.47 -15.34 14.24
N GLU A 306 27.05 -15.53 15.49
CA GLU A 306 26.76 -14.45 16.44
C GLU A 306 27.94 -13.49 16.61
N ASN A 307 29.16 -14.02 16.61
CA ASN A 307 30.40 -13.26 16.78
C ASN A 307 30.77 -12.39 15.57
N GLU A 308 30.04 -12.47 14.46
CA GLU A 308 30.24 -11.65 13.25
C GLU A 308 29.14 -10.58 13.08
N LEU A 309 28.09 -10.61 13.91
CA LEU A 309 26.95 -9.70 13.80
C LEU A 309 27.27 -8.25 14.15
N TYR A 310 28.37 -7.98 14.87
CA TYR A 310 28.82 -6.63 15.20
C TYR A 310 29.12 -5.75 13.95
N ARG A 311 29.26 -6.39 12.79
CA ARG A 311 29.47 -5.74 11.48
C ARG A 311 28.18 -5.17 10.88
N TYR A 312 27.03 -5.60 11.40
CA TYR A 312 25.70 -5.20 10.97
C TYR A 312 24.99 -4.42 12.09
N GLY A 313 24.13 -3.48 11.69
CA GLY A 313 23.44 -2.58 12.60
C GLY A 313 24.19 -1.27 12.84
N GLY A 314 23.85 -0.60 13.95
CA GLY A 314 24.36 0.73 14.28
C GLY A 314 23.70 1.85 13.47
N GLU A 315 24.34 3.02 13.46
CA GLU A 315 23.88 4.21 12.74
C GLU A 315 24.98 4.71 11.80
N MET A 316 24.58 5.22 10.64
CA MET A 316 25.45 5.75 9.61
C MET A 316 25.25 7.27 9.50
N TYR A 317 26.36 7.99 9.47
CA TYR A 317 26.41 9.41 9.16
C TYR A 317 27.36 9.63 7.98
N ALA A 318 26.88 10.27 6.91
CA ALA A 318 27.69 10.62 5.74
C ALA A 318 27.60 12.13 5.48
N HIS A 319 28.75 12.80 5.47
CA HIS A 319 28.84 14.22 5.12
C HIS A 319 29.20 14.36 3.64
N PHE A 320 28.43 15.16 2.91
CA PHE A 320 28.65 15.42 1.48
C PHE A 320 29.38 16.74 1.25
N GLU A 321 29.97 16.89 0.06
CA GLU A 321 30.72 18.09 -0.34
C GLU A 321 29.85 19.37 -0.34
N ASP A 322 28.54 19.24 -0.50
CA ASP A 322 27.58 20.35 -0.44
C ASP A 322 27.24 20.80 1.00
N GLY A 323 27.84 20.16 2.01
CA GLY A 323 27.63 20.43 3.43
C GLY A 323 26.46 19.66 4.05
N SER A 324 25.67 18.92 3.26
CA SER A 324 24.57 18.12 3.79
C SER A 324 25.08 16.89 4.55
N VAL A 325 24.28 16.42 5.51
CA VAL A 325 24.55 15.21 6.28
C VAL A 325 23.40 14.24 6.06
N HIS A 326 23.73 13.03 5.63
CA HIS A 326 22.81 11.90 5.61
C HIS A 326 22.94 11.11 6.90
N TYR A 327 21.80 10.83 7.53
CA TYR A 327 21.67 9.89 8.63
C TYR A 327 20.89 8.68 8.13
N GLN A 328 21.28 7.50 8.61
CA GLN A 328 20.53 6.27 8.44
C GLN A 328 20.74 5.34 9.63
N ASP A 329 19.69 4.72 10.13
CA ASP A 329 19.82 3.67 11.14
C ASP A 329 20.06 2.27 10.51
N ALA A 330 20.15 1.27 11.38
CA ALA A 330 20.33 -0.14 11.03
C ALA A 330 19.27 -0.71 10.06
N PHE A 331 18.10 -0.09 9.96
CA PHE A 331 16.96 -0.54 9.17
C PHE A 331 16.70 0.35 7.96
N GLY A 332 17.61 1.26 7.62
CA GLY A 332 17.45 2.15 6.47
C GLY A 332 16.56 3.36 6.71
N ARG A 333 16.15 3.65 7.95
CA ARG A 333 15.32 4.83 8.27
C ARG A 333 16.20 6.07 8.27
N THR A 334 15.73 7.12 7.64
CA THR A 334 16.46 8.39 7.49
C THR A 334 16.11 9.42 8.56
N THR A 335 15.21 9.06 9.47
CA THR A 335 14.89 9.81 10.68
C THR A 335 14.84 8.87 11.88
N PRO A 336 15.30 9.30 13.06
CA PRO A 336 15.23 8.47 14.27
C PRO A 336 13.80 8.07 14.61
N PRO A 337 13.59 6.90 15.24
CA PRO A 337 12.28 6.47 15.69
C PRO A 337 11.66 7.46 16.68
N ASN A 338 10.37 7.74 16.51
CA ASN A 338 9.61 8.55 17.47
C ASN A 338 9.02 7.63 18.56
N GLU A 339 9.67 7.58 19.72
CA GLU A 339 9.23 6.75 20.85
C GLU A 339 7.93 7.22 21.51
N PHE A 340 7.53 8.50 21.34
CA PHE A 340 6.31 9.05 21.95
C PHE A 340 5.03 8.41 21.44
N LEU A 341 5.09 7.72 20.30
CA LEU A 341 3.96 7.03 19.70
C LEU A 341 3.90 5.56 20.12
N ASN A 342 4.93 5.01 20.76
CA ASN A 342 4.96 3.60 21.12
C ASN A 342 3.93 3.27 22.20
N LYS A 343 3.39 2.06 22.12
CA LYS A 343 2.42 1.50 23.06
C LYS A 343 2.94 0.16 23.55
N ASP A 344 2.90 -0.01 24.86
CA ASP A 344 3.18 -1.28 25.52
C ASP A 344 1.85 -1.86 26.02
N ILE A 345 1.32 -2.87 25.31
CA ILE A 345 0.03 -3.48 25.60
C ILE A 345 0.19 -4.99 25.67
N ASP A 346 -0.07 -5.53 26.86
CA ASP A 346 -0.19 -6.96 27.08
C ASP A 346 -1.63 -7.42 26.79
N GLU A 347 -1.83 -8.14 25.67
CA GLU A 347 -3.14 -8.69 25.30
C GLU A 347 -3.71 -9.64 26.36
N ALA A 348 -2.84 -10.37 27.09
CA ALA A 348 -3.28 -11.30 28.12
C ALA A 348 -3.95 -10.59 29.31
N GLN A 349 -3.68 -9.30 29.50
CA GLN A 349 -4.27 -8.48 30.57
C GLN A 349 -5.59 -7.80 30.16
N LEU A 350 -5.96 -7.83 28.86
CA LEU A 350 -7.17 -7.16 28.37
C LEU A 350 -8.43 -7.98 28.63
N GLY A 351 -9.32 -7.42 29.46
CA GLY A 351 -10.67 -7.91 29.65
C GLY A 351 -11.58 -7.68 28.44
N ARG A 352 -12.60 -8.54 28.28
CA ARG A 352 -13.55 -8.48 27.15
C ARG A 352 -14.24 -7.12 26.97
N ASN A 353 -14.46 -6.38 28.06
CA ASN A 353 -15.16 -5.10 28.03
C ASN A 353 -14.22 -3.88 28.01
N ASP A 354 -12.91 -4.11 28.11
CA ASP A 354 -11.91 -3.04 28.06
C ASP A 354 -11.81 -2.50 26.64
N LEU A 355 -11.23 -1.30 26.49
CA LEU A 355 -10.93 -0.76 25.17
C LEU A 355 -9.90 -1.63 24.47
N CYS A 356 -10.09 -1.85 23.17
CA CYS A 356 -9.20 -2.66 22.39
C CYS A 356 -7.82 -2.01 22.25
N GLY A 357 -6.75 -2.80 22.37
CA GLY A 357 -5.36 -2.32 22.26
C GLY A 357 -5.03 -1.66 20.92
N CYS A 358 -5.78 -1.97 19.86
CA CYS A 358 -5.63 -1.34 18.54
C CYS A 358 -6.02 0.16 18.48
N GLY A 359 -6.55 0.75 19.54
CA GLY A 359 -6.89 2.18 19.59
C GLY A 359 -8.18 2.59 18.87
N SER A 360 -8.97 1.63 18.37
CA SER A 360 -10.23 1.88 17.65
C SER A 360 -11.35 2.56 18.47
N GLY A 361 -11.18 2.64 19.80
CA GLY A 361 -12.22 3.10 20.72
C GLY A 361 -13.35 2.08 20.97
N ARG A 362 -13.29 0.90 20.34
CA ARG A 362 -14.26 -0.18 20.55
C ARG A 362 -13.83 -1.09 21.70
N LYS A 363 -14.80 -1.75 22.34
CA LYS A 363 -14.53 -2.82 23.31
C LYS A 363 -13.78 -3.97 22.65
N TYR A 364 -12.80 -4.56 23.33
CA TYR A 364 -11.95 -5.63 22.81
C TYR A 364 -12.77 -6.79 22.22
N LYS A 365 -13.85 -7.23 22.89
CA LYS A 365 -14.77 -8.28 22.40
C LYS A 365 -15.51 -7.95 21.09
N ASN A 366 -15.61 -6.68 20.72
CA ASN A 366 -16.29 -6.20 19.51
C ASN A 366 -15.27 -5.67 18.48
N CYS A 367 -13.98 -5.94 18.71
CA CYS A 367 -12.89 -5.47 17.89
C CYS A 367 -11.94 -6.63 17.58
N CYS A 368 -10.72 -6.64 18.12
CA CYS A 368 -9.69 -7.57 17.68
C CYS A 368 -9.82 -8.99 18.24
N ARG A 369 -10.58 -9.23 19.31
CA ARG A 369 -10.60 -10.53 20.02
C ARG A 369 -10.82 -11.73 19.10
N ASP A 370 -11.80 -11.62 18.20
CA ASP A 370 -12.20 -12.71 17.29
C ASP A 370 -11.69 -12.47 15.84
N VAL A 371 -10.76 -11.53 15.67
CA VAL A 371 -10.12 -11.22 14.37
C VAL A 371 -8.74 -11.87 14.36
N PRO A 372 -8.34 -12.61 13.29
CA PRO A 372 -6.99 -13.13 13.14
C PRO A 372 -5.92 -12.03 13.20
N GLN A 373 -4.74 -12.31 13.75
CA GLN A 373 -3.70 -11.31 14.03
C GLN A 373 -3.29 -10.51 12.78
N GLU A 374 -3.16 -11.20 11.65
CA GLU A 374 -2.83 -10.64 10.34
C GLU A 374 -3.91 -9.72 9.75
N LEU A 375 -5.14 -9.78 10.29
CA LEU A 375 -6.25 -8.90 9.94
C LEU A 375 -6.48 -7.78 10.98
N ARG A 376 -5.60 -7.66 11.99
CA ARG A 376 -5.64 -6.58 12.97
C ARG A 376 -4.75 -5.42 12.52
N THR A 377 -5.11 -4.21 12.92
CA THR A 377 -4.16 -3.09 12.95
C THR A 377 -3.17 -3.28 14.10
N THR A 378 -1.97 -2.71 13.97
CA THR A 378 -0.95 -2.84 15.00
C THR A 378 -1.38 -2.25 16.35
N TRP A 379 -0.87 -2.84 17.43
CA TRP A 379 -1.05 -2.36 18.80
C TRP A 379 0.22 -1.70 19.36
N SER A 380 1.34 -1.81 18.65
CA SER A 380 2.66 -1.35 19.12
C SER A 380 2.84 0.15 19.08
N VAL A 381 1.98 0.88 18.36
CA VAL A 381 2.03 2.34 18.25
C VAL A 381 0.64 2.96 18.23
N ALA A 382 0.55 4.24 18.58
CA ALA A 382 -0.69 5.02 18.53
C ALA A 382 -1.34 4.90 17.15
N SER A 383 -2.61 4.50 17.17
CA SER A 383 -3.45 4.34 15.99
C SER A 383 -3.79 5.68 15.33
N ILE A 384 -4.28 5.61 14.09
CA ILE A 384 -4.78 6.79 13.35
C ILE A 384 -5.77 7.61 14.19
N ARG A 385 -6.73 6.93 14.81
CA ARG A 385 -7.74 7.57 15.68
C ARG A 385 -7.10 8.25 16.89
N GLU A 386 -6.21 7.58 17.60
CA GLU A 386 -5.54 8.14 18.78
C GLU A 386 -4.73 9.40 18.41
N ARG A 387 -3.97 9.34 17.30
CA ARG A 387 -3.20 10.49 16.79
C ARG A 387 -4.09 11.68 16.44
N HIS A 388 -5.21 11.47 15.75
CA HIS A 388 -6.12 12.57 15.43
C HIS A 388 -6.83 13.15 16.65
N LEU A 389 -7.17 12.33 17.66
CA LEU A 389 -7.71 12.86 18.92
C LEU A 389 -6.67 13.68 19.69
N MET A 390 -5.41 13.24 19.71
CA MET A 390 -4.30 14.05 20.23
C MET A 390 -4.17 15.37 19.47
N PHE A 391 -4.31 15.34 18.14
CA PHE A 391 -4.25 16.54 17.31
C PHE A 391 -5.40 17.51 17.60
N CYS A 392 -6.65 17.03 17.70
CA CYS A 392 -7.79 17.88 18.08
C CYS A 392 -7.62 18.49 19.47
N ASN A 393 -7.11 17.71 20.44
CA ASN A 393 -6.78 18.23 21.77
C ASN A 393 -5.72 19.35 21.69
N CYS A 394 -4.68 19.17 20.89
CA CYS A 394 -3.66 20.20 20.66
C CYS A 394 -4.26 21.48 20.04
N ILE A 395 -5.13 21.34 19.04
CA ILE A 395 -5.83 22.48 18.42
C ILE A 395 -6.62 23.25 19.49
N ARG A 396 -7.45 22.57 20.29
CA ARG A 396 -8.28 23.25 21.31
C ARG A 396 -7.45 23.93 22.40
N ASP A 397 -6.42 23.27 22.88
CA ASP A 397 -5.51 23.80 23.90
C ASP A 397 -4.76 25.04 23.39
N VAL A 398 -4.07 24.91 22.24
CA VAL A 398 -3.24 26.00 21.68
C VAL A 398 -4.09 27.20 21.22
N LEU A 399 -5.30 26.95 20.72
CA LEU A 399 -6.25 28.02 20.36
C LEU A 399 -7.00 28.60 21.57
N GLY A 400 -6.87 28.02 22.76
CA GLY A 400 -7.53 28.47 23.99
C GLY A 400 -9.02 28.17 24.07
N LEU A 401 -9.53 27.26 23.22
CA LEU A 401 -10.94 26.84 23.21
C LEU A 401 -11.31 26.12 24.50
N ASP A 402 -10.38 25.31 25.06
CA ASP A 402 -10.57 24.66 26.36
C ASP A 402 -10.48 25.65 27.54
N SER A 403 -10.02 26.89 27.28
CA SER A 403 -9.94 27.99 28.25
C SER A 403 -11.05 29.06 28.06
N GLY A 404 -12.08 28.75 27.27
CA GLY A 404 -13.26 29.60 27.09
C GLY A 404 -13.20 30.59 25.91
N LYS A 405 -12.14 30.57 25.09
CA LYS A 405 -12.16 31.32 23.82
C LYS A 405 -13.18 30.75 22.86
N THR A 406 -13.82 31.62 22.09
CA THR A 406 -14.75 31.27 21.03
C THR A 406 -14.05 31.20 19.67
N TRP A 407 -14.71 30.64 18.66
CA TRP A 407 -14.19 30.69 17.30
C TRP A 407 -14.06 32.13 16.75
N LEU A 408 -14.87 33.06 17.24
CA LEU A 408 -14.74 34.49 16.92
C LEU A 408 -13.40 35.04 17.44
N ASP A 409 -13.01 34.66 18.65
CA ASP A 409 -11.73 35.08 19.24
C ASP A 409 -10.55 34.48 18.46
N VAL A 410 -10.64 33.20 18.05
CA VAL A 410 -9.64 32.56 17.19
C VAL A 410 -9.41 33.35 15.91
N ARG A 411 -10.47 33.76 15.20
CA ARG A 411 -10.34 34.53 13.95
C ARG A 411 -9.77 35.94 14.13
N ARG A 412 -9.88 36.51 15.34
CA ARG A 412 -9.31 37.81 15.71
C ARG A 412 -7.88 37.73 16.20
N GLU A 413 -7.44 36.57 16.72
CA GLU A 413 -6.20 36.46 17.49
C GLU A 413 -5.21 35.37 17.02
N LEU A 414 -5.59 34.50 16.07
CA LEU A 414 -4.73 33.47 15.51
C LEU A 414 -3.35 34.01 15.12
N SER A 415 -2.33 33.51 15.81
CA SER A 415 -0.94 33.95 15.69
C SER A 415 -0.06 32.92 14.98
N ASP A 416 1.05 33.40 14.45
CA ASP A 416 2.06 32.58 13.78
C ASP A 416 2.66 31.50 14.69
N ASP A 417 2.82 31.78 15.99
CA ASP A 417 3.30 30.80 16.98
C ASP A 417 2.31 29.66 17.18
N GLN A 418 1.01 29.96 17.26
CA GLN A 418 -0.02 28.94 17.38
C GLN A 418 -0.04 28.02 16.15
N ILE A 419 0.03 28.59 14.94
CA ILE A 419 0.12 27.82 13.70
C ILE A 419 1.35 26.90 13.72
N ARG A 420 2.53 27.46 14.04
CA ARG A 420 3.78 26.69 14.11
C ARG A 420 3.67 25.53 15.11
N ARG A 421 3.12 25.79 16.31
CA ARG A 421 2.96 24.77 17.36
C ARG A 421 2.00 23.65 16.94
N ILE A 422 0.85 24.00 16.37
CA ILE A 422 -0.16 23.02 15.96
C ILE A 422 0.37 22.16 14.80
N TYR A 423 0.88 22.75 13.72
CA TYR A 423 1.45 21.97 12.61
C TYR A 423 2.73 21.22 13.02
N GLY A 424 3.55 21.78 13.92
CA GLY A 424 4.69 21.08 14.51
C GLY A 424 4.26 19.81 15.26
N PHE A 425 3.15 19.89 16.01
CA PHE A 425 2.59 18.71 16.67
C PHE A 425 2.04 17.69 15.66
N TYR A 426 1.39 18.12 14.58
CA TYR A 426 0.97 17.23 13.50
C TYR A 426 2.15 16.49 12.85
N SER A 427 3.24 17.20 12.57
CA SER A 427 4.50 16.63 12.06
C SER A 427 5.07 15.55 13.02
N ALA A 428 5.03 15.79 14.33
CA ALA A 428 5.47 14.81 15.32
C ALA A 428 4.57 13.55 15.35
N LEU A 429 3.26 13.70 15.14
CA LEU A 429 2.31 12.59 15.07
C LEU A 429 2.45 11.75 13.80
N TRP A 430 2.98 12.31 12.72
CA TRP A 430 3.11 11.64 11.42
C TRP A 430 4.54 11.70 10.85
N PRO A 431 5.51 11.02 11.48
CA PRO A 431 6.86 10.86 10.92
C PRO A 431 6.81 10.16 9.55
N ARG A 432 7.74 10.51 8.65
CA ARG A 432 7.83 9.90 7.30
C ARG A 432 8.01 8.39 7.32
N GLU A 433 8.67 7.86 8.35
CA GLU A 433 8.96 6.42 8.52
C GLU A 433 7.78 5.65 9.16
N THR A 434 6.59 6.26 9.26
CA THR A 434 5.41 5.57 9.77
C THR A 434 5.01 4.43 8.82
N ASP A 435 4.94 3.20 9.33
CA ASP A 435 4.32 2.09 8.61
C ASP A 435 2.80 2.27 8.54
N ILE A 436 2.36 3.07 7.57
CA ILE A 436 0.95 3.41 7.38
C ILE A 436 0.08 2.17 7.15
N TYR A 437 0.60 1.16 6.46
CA TYR A 437 -0.16 -0.05 6.16
C TYR A 437 -0.49 -0.85 7.42
N SER A 438 0.39 -0.86 8.44
CA SER A 438 0.08 -1.47 9.74
C SER A 438 -1.07 -0.77 10.50
N LEU A 439 -1.29 0.52 10.22
CA LEU A 439 -2.30 1.36 10.88
C LEU A 439 -3.63 1.39 10.15
N LEU A 440 -3.63 1.17 8.84
CA LEU A 440 -4.84 1.12 8.02
C LEU A 440 -5.70 -0.10 8.38
N PRO A 441 -7.05 0.04 8.40
CA PRO A 441 -7.94 -1.10 8.53
C PRO A 441 -7.66 -2.17 7.47
N LYS A 442 -7.84 -3.44 7.82
CA LYS A 442 -7.64 -4.58 6.91
C LYS A 442 -8.94 -4.98 6.24
N SER A 443 -8.86 -5.74 5.15
CA SER A 443 -10.01 -6.44 4.53
C SER A 443 -10.51 -7.57 5.45
N ASP A 444 -11.21 -7.17 6.52
CA ASP A 444 -11.69 -8.02 7.64
C ASP A 444 -13.18 -8.39 7.51
N GLY A 445 -13.77 -8.17 6.34
CA GLY A 445 -15.18 -8.48 6.03
C GLY A 445 -16.20 -7.49 6.62
N LYS A 446 -15.76 -6.40 7.27
CA LYS A 446 -16.66 -5.31 7.66
C LYS A 446 -17.19 -4.58 6.43
N PHE A 447 -18.42 -4.10 6.50
CA PHE A 447 -18.97 -3.26 5.44
C PHE A 447 -18.41 -1.84 5.55
N ARG A 448 -17.32 -1.60 4.83
CA ARG A 448 -16.53 -0.36 4.90
C ARG A 448 -16.69 0.46 3.63
N GLY A 449 -16.85 1.77 3.79
CA GLY A 449 -16.86 2.74 2.70
C GLY A 449 -15.65 3.67 2.79
N LEU A 450 -15.02 3.98 1.66
CA LEU A 450 -13.98 5.01 1.52
C LEU A 450 -14.56 6.16 0.70
N TYR A 451 -14.63 7.34 1.32
CA TYR A 451 -15.01 8.56 0.63
C TYR A 451 -13.88 9.04 -0.28
N THR A 452 -14.23 9.41 -1.51
CA THR A 452 -13.33 10.02 -2.47
C THR A 452 -14.04 11.20 -3.14
N GLY A 453 -13.81 12.41 -2.63
CA GLY A 453 -14.49 13.62 -3.08
C GLY A 453 -13.91 14.88 -2.43
N PRO A 454 -14.58 16.04 -2.56
CA PRO A 454 -14.12 17.30 -1.97
C PRO A 454 -13.94 17.22 -0.44
N LEU A 455 -12.74 17.53 0.03
CA LEU A 455 -12.39 17.57 1.46
C LEU A 455 -12.36 19.02 1.93
N ASP A 456 -13.54 19.61 2.12
CA ASP A 456 -13.69 20.98 2.59
C ASP A 456 -14.72 21.04 3.73
N VAL A 457 -14.41 21.84 4.75
CA VAL A 457 -15.24 22.01 5.95
C VAL A 457 -16.65 22.50 5.61
N ARG A 458 -16.78 23.29 4.53
CA ARG A 458 -18.07 23.79 4.05
C ARG A 458 -18.92 22.72 3.40
N THR A 459 -18.36 21.62 2.92
CA THR A 459 -19.10 20.61 2.14
C THR A 459 -19.22 19.26 2.81
N ILE A 460 -18.23 18.86 3.61
CA ILE A 460 -18.13 17.51 4.18
C ILE A 460 -19.37 17.11 4.99
N GLY A 461 -20.02 18.09 5.65
CA GLY A 461 -21.20 17.89 6.48
C GLY A 461 -22.46 17.46 5.75
N PHE A 462 -22.58 17.77 4.45
CA PHE A 462 -23.71 17.39 3.62
C PHE A 462 -23.35 16.42 2.49
N SER A 463 -22.07 16.18 2.22
CA SER A 463 -21.62 15.15 1.30
C SER A 463 -21.29 13.82 2.00
N ALA A 464 -20.12 13.74 2.63
CA ALA A 464 -19.55 12.50 3.13
C ALA A 464 -20.15 12.05 4.48
N LEU A 465 -20.34 12.97 5.42
CA LEU A 465 -20.77 12.63 6.79
C LEU A 465 -22.15 11.95 6.86
N PRO A 466 -23.18 12.38 6.09
CA PRO A 466 -24.45 11.66 6.08
C PRO A 466 -24.30 10.18 5.68
N MET A 467 -23.40 9.90 4.73
CA MET A 467 -23.12 8.54 4.26
C MET A 467 -22.37 7.70 5.29
N ALA A 468 -21.61 8.29 6.21
CA ALA A 468 -20.92 7.56 7.28
C ALA A 468 -21.88 6.74 8.15
N SER A 469 -23.12 7.21 8.30
CA SER A 469 -24.16 6.47 9.02
C SER A 469 -24.40 5.10 8.39
N MET A 470 -24.19 4.93 7.08
CA MET A 470 -24.59 3.75 6.30
C MET A 470 -23.64 2.54 6.41
N PHE A 471 -22.41 2.76 6.87
CA PHE A 471 -21.35 1.74 6.89
C PHE A 471 -21.03 1.26 8.31
N ASP A 472 -20.40 0.09 8.46
CA ASP A 472 -19.87 -0.34 9.77
C ASP A 472 -18.66 0.52 10.19
N GLU A 473 -17.92 1.02 9.20
CA GLU A 473 -16.76 1.90 9.32
C GLU A 473 -16.67 2.75 8.05
N PHE A 474 -16.38 4.04 8.19
CA PHE A 474 -16.31 4.97 7.06
C PHE A 474 -14.98 5.69 7.08
N LEU A 475 -14.25 5.63 5.96
CA LEU A 475 -12.93 6.22 5.82
C LEU A 475 -13.03 7.53 5.04
N VAL A 476 -12.35 8.56 5.55
CA VAL A 476 -12.20 9.85 4.89
C VAL A 476 -10.72 10.19 4.94
N GLU A 477 -10.15 10.73 3.87
CA GLU A 477 -8.77 11.20 3.90
C GLU A 477 -8.67 12.53 4.69
N THR A 478 -7.60 12.70 5.46
CA THR A 478 -7.33 13.96 6.15
C THR A 478 -6.95 15.07 5.17
N PRO A 479 -7.52 16.28 5.29
CA PRO A 479 -7.11 17.41 4.45
C PRO A 479 -5.85 18.12 4.94
N VAL A 480 -5.35 17.78 6.14
CA VAL A 480 -4.22 18.47 6.77
C VAL A 480 -2.93 18.09 6.06
N THR A 481 -2.16 19.09 5.61
CA THR A 481 -0.87 18.85 4.98
C THR A 481 0.18 18.48 6.03
N ASN A 482 0.85 17.33 5.86
CA ASN A 482 1.97 16.92 6.71
C ASN A 482 3.21 17.78 6.43
N PRO A 483 3.66 18.65 7.37
CA PRO A 483 4.81 19.52 7.14
C PRO A 483 6.11 18.75 6.88
N ASN A 484 6.19 17.49 7.32
CA ASN A 484 7.33 16.64 7.02
C ASN A 484 7.52 16.46 5.52
N ASN A 485 6.50 16.57 4.68
CA ASN A 485 6.62 16.31 3.24
C ASN A 485 6.67 17.59 2.40
N VAL A 486 6.77 18.75 3.05
CA VAL A 486 6.76 20.06 2.40
C VAL A 486 8.14 20.69 2.48
N ARG A 487 8.57 21.34 1.39
CA ARG A 487 9.81 22.13 1.38
C ARG A 487 9.71 23.29 2.38
N PRO A 488 10.81 23.68 3.06
CA PRO A 488 10.82 24.76 4.04
C PRO A 488 10.11 26.05 3.58
N ASP A 489 10.37 26.51 2.34
CA ASP A 489 9.77 27.73 1.74
C ASP A 489 8.23 27.71 1.66
N PHE A 490 7.63 26.52 1.71
CA PHE A 490 6.19 26.31 1.66
C PHE A 490 5.66 25.68 2.95
N SER A 491 6.47 25.45 3.98
CA SER A 491 6.03 24.78 5.20
C SER A 491 5.25 25.72 6.13
N PRO A 492 4.14 25.28 6.75
CA PRO A 492 3.42 26.07 7.76
C PRO A 492 4.23 26.30 9.04
N ILE A 493 5.29 25.52 9.28
CA ILE A 493 6.17 25.66 10.44
C ILE A 493 7.14 26.83 10.25
N GLU A 494 7.72 26.93 9.06
CA GLU A 494 8.72 27.96 8.69
C GLU A 494 8.06 29.26 8.23
N ASN A 495 6.91 29.18 7.54
CA ASN A 495 6.20 30.31 6.95
C ASN A 495 4.74 30.44 7.48
N PRO A 496 4.51 30.48 8.80
CA PRO A 496 3.16 30.43 9.38
C PRO A 496 2.26 31.62 8.98
N ALA A 497 2.81 32.82 8.76
CA ALA A 497 2.05 33.99 8.33
C ALA A 497 1.26 33.76 7.03
N ARG A 498 1.82 32.95 6.11
CA ARG A 498 1.18 32.59 4.83
C ARG A 498 0.07 31.56 4.99
N TYR A 499 -0.06 30.94 6.16
CA TYR A 499 -0.98 29.82 6.38
C TYR A 499 -2.23 30.20 7.18
N LYS A 500 -2.40 31.45 7.62
CA LYS A 500 -3.50 31.84 8.52
C LYS A 500 -4.87 31.39 8.00
N TYR A 501 -5.17 31.63 6.73
CA TYR A 501 -6.43 31.22 6.14
C TYR A 501 -6.57 29.69 6.04
N GLN A 502 -5.56 28.99 5.53
CA GLN A 502 -5.57 27.53 5.42
C GLN A 502 -5.66 26.84 6.79
N ALA A 503 -4.97 27.39 7.80
CA ALA A 503 -4.99 26.90 9.17
C ALA A 503 -6.41 26.98 9.76
N LEU A 504 -7.16 28.06 9.53
CA LEU A 504 -8.58 28.13 9.93
C LEU A 504 -9.40 27.00 9.31
N LYS A 505 -9.23 26.73 8.01
CA LYS A 505 -9.94 25.64 7.31
C LYS A 505 -9.60 24.29 7.92
N ASP A 506 -8.31 23.99 8.06
CA ASP A 506 -7.80 22.71 8.58
C ASP A 506 -8.27 22.49 10.03
N PHE A 507 -8.14 23.49 10.89
CA PHE A 507 -8.50 23.38 12.30
C PHE A 507 -10.01 23.23 12.48
N MET A 508 -10.81 24.01 11.75
CA MET A 508 -12.27 23.85 11.80
C MET A 508 -12.69 22.47 11.29
N PHE A 509 -12.11 21.99 10.20
CA PHE A 509 -12.39 20.65 9.67
C PHE A 509 -12.13 19.56 10.73
N MET A 510 -10.96 19.62 11.39
CA MET A 510 -10.61 18.66 12.43
C MET A 510 -11.55 18.71 13.64
N LEU A 511 -11.89 19.93 14.11
CA LEU A 511 -12.81 20.11 15.24
C LEU A 511 -14.24 19.64 14.90
N GLN A 512 -14.71 19.88 13.67
CA GLN A 512 -16.01 19.40 13.21
C GLN A 512 -16.08 17.86 13.15
N LEU A 513 -14.99 17.20 12.73
CA LEU A 513 -14.93 15.75 12.64
C LEU A 513 -14.61 15.06 13.98
N GLU A 514 -14.12 15.80 14.97
CA GLU A 514 -13.66 15.24 16.25
C GLU A 514 -14.67 14.28 16.91
N PRO A 515 -15.98 14.60 17.05
CA PRO A 515 -16.92 13.69 17.68
C PRO A 515 -17.08 12.37 16.91
N TYR A 516 -17.02 12.43 15.58
CA TYR A 516 -17.12 11.25 14.71
C TYR A 516 -15.88 10.36 14.84
N ILE A 517 -14.69 10.96 14.94
CA ILE A 517 -13.43 10.26 15.20
C ILE A 517 -13.46 9.62 16.60
N GLY A 518 -13.86 10.40 17.60
CA GLY A 518 -13.96 9.98 18.99
C GLY A 518 -14.89 8.77 19.18
N LEU A 519 -16.01 8.73 18.46
CA LEU A 519 -16.98 7.63 18.53
C LEU A 519 -16.71 6.49 17.54
N GLY A 520 -15.65 6.59 16.73
CA GLY A 520 -15.28 5.57 15.73
C GLY A 520 -16.31 5.42 14.60
N LEU A 521 -17.01 6.51 14.28
CA LEU A 521 -17.99 6.62 13.20
C LEU A 521 -17.31 6.94 11.86
N VAL A 522 -16.26 7.78 11.93
CA VAL A 522 -15.37 8.11 10.81
C VAL A 522 -13.94 7.83 11.25
N ASN A 523 -13.17 7.15 10.40
CA ASN A 523 -11.74 7.01 10.55
C ASN A 523 -11.07 7.94 9.54
N LEU A 524 -10.46 9.01 10.04
CA LEU A 524 -9.77 10.00 9.22
C LEU A 524 -8.36 9.51 8.93
N ILE A 525 -8.07 9.04 7.72
CA ILE A 525 -6.80 8.40 7.37
C ILE A 525 -5.87 9.40 6.65
N PRO A 526 -4.55 9.34 6.86
CA PRO A 526 -3.61 10.05 5.99
C PRO A 526 -3.45 9.33 4.64
N ASP A 527 -3.03 10.04 3.61
CA ASP A 527 -2.69 9.45 2.31
C ASP A 527 -1.41 8.59 2.47
N PRO A 528 -1.42 7.29 2.08
CA PRO A 528 -0.22 6.45 2.10
C PRO A 528 1.00 7.04 1.37
N ASN A 529 0.79 7.88 0.35
CA ASN A 529 1.87 8.57 -0.35
C ASN A 529 2.74 9.43 0.57
N GLU A 530 2.20 9.90 1.70
CA GLU A 530 2.95 10.71 2.67
C GLU A 530 4.08 9.93 3.37
N PHE A 531 4.06 8.60 3.30
CA PHE A 531 5.00 7.72 4.01
C PHE A 531 5.81 6.84 3.05
N ASP A 532 5.49 6.85 1.76
CA ASP A 532 6.17 6.08 0.73
C ASP A 532 6.51 6.98 -0.47
N MET A 533 7.75 7.47 -0.49
CA MET A 533 8.21 8.42 -1.52
C MET A 533 8.19 7.82 -2.94
N PRO A 534 8.59 6.56 -3.17
CA PRO A 534 8.40 5.93 -4.48
C PRO A 534 6.94 5.76 -4.89
N LEU A 535 6.05 5.42 -3.96
CA LEU A 535 4.60 5.41 -4.22
C LEU A 535 4.12 6.79 -4.66
N MET A 536 4.48 7.85 -3.91
CA MET A 536 4.12 9.23 -4.24
C MET A 536 4.59 9.61 -5.65
N ARG A 537 5.84 9.31 -6.02
CA ARG A 537 6.37 9.64 -7.35
C ARG A 537 5.62 8.90 -8.45
N ALA A 538 5.36 7.61 -8.27
CA ALA A 538 4.66 6.80 -9.26
C ALA A 538 3.20 7.28 -9.41
N MET A 539 2.53 7.58 -8.31
CA MET A 539 1.20 8.18 -8.32
C MET A 539 1.19 9.52 -9.07
N MET A 540 2.14 10.42 -8.78
CA MET A 540 2.25 11.72 -9.46
C MET A 540 2.49 11.59 -10.97
N GLU A 541 3.29 10.61 -11.39
CA GLU A 541 3.51 10.32 -12.82
C GLU A 541 2.21 9.88 -13.50
N MET A 542 1.49 8.93 -12.90
CA MET A 542 0.20 8.46 -13.41
C MET A 542 -0.84 9.59 -13.51
N ALA A 543 -0.93 10.43 -12.48
CA ALA A 543 -1.87 11.55 -12.48
C ALA A 543 -1.52 12.61 -13.54
N ARG A 544 -0.24 12.82 -13.85
CA ARG A 544 0.17 13.72 -14.95
C ARG A 544 -0.25 13.16 -16.30
N GLU A 545 0.02 11.88 -16.57
CA GLU A 545 -0.39 11.22 -17.82
C GLU A 545 -1.91 11.26 -18.03
N ARG A 546 -2.69 11.20 -16.94
CA ARG A 546 -4.15 11.33 -16.95
C ARG A 546 -4.63 12.78 -17.12
N GLY A 547 -3.92 13.73 -16.48
CA GLY A 547 -4.30 15.13 -16.34
C GLY A 547 -4.07 16.02 -17.56
N ASP A 548 -3.38 15.55 -18.60
CA ASP A 548 -3.16 16.32 -19.85
C ASP A 548 -4.46 16.56 -20.67
N ARG A 549 -5.60 16.06 -20.20
CA ARG A 549 -6.93 16.27 -20.80
C ARG A 549 -7.57 17.55 -20.23
N GLN A 550 -7.71 18.60 -21.05
CA GLN A 550 -8.34 19.87 -20.67
C GLN A 550 -9.88 19.87 -20.68
N GLU A 551 -10.52 18.71 -20.47
CA GLU A 551 -11.98 18.58 -20.59
C GLU A 551 -12.67 18.76 -19.23
N ILE A 552 -13.72 19.59 -19.17
CA ILE A 552 -14.62 19.64 -18.02
C ILE A 552 -15.43 18.33 -18.02
N LEU A 553 -15.09 17.45 -17.09
CA LEU A 553 -15.75 16.15 -16.94
C LEU A 553 -17.19 16.28 -16.42
N ASN A 554 -17.44 17.24 -15.52
CA ASN A 554 -18.74 17.44 -14.92
C ASN A 554 -19.00 18.91 -14.51
N GLU A 555 -20.17 19.43 -14.90
CA GLU A 555 -20.56 20.83 -14.68
C GLU A 555 -20.95 21.14 -13.23
N GLN A 556 -21.54 20.18 -12.50
CA GLN A 556 -21.87 20.33 -11.08
C GLN A 556 -20.59 20.51 -10.25
N ASP A 557 -19.57 19.68 -10.51
CA ASP A 557 -18.26 19.80 -9.88
C ASP A 557 -17.59 21.13 -10.24
N HIS A 558 -17.63 21.53 -11.51
CA HIS A 558 -17.07 22.81 -11.95
C HIS A 558 -17.68 24.00 -11.21
N ARG A 559 -19.02 24.05 -11.07
CA ARG A 559 -19.72 25.09 -10.30
C ARG A 559 -19.37 25.06 -8.83
N LEU A 560 -19.30 23.88 -8.23
CA LEU A 560 -18.91 23.71 -6.84
C LEU A 560 -17.50 24.27 -6.60
N HIS A 561 -16.53 23.85 -7.41
CA HIS A 561 -15.15 24.29 -7.30
C HIS A 561 -15.00 25.79 -7.54
N PHE A 562 -15.67 26.33 -8.56
CA PHE A 562 -15.66 27.76 -8.84
C PHE A 562 -16.18 28.58 -7.65
N ARG A 563 -17.29 28.14 -7.04
CA ARG A 563 -17.84 28.79 -5.83
C ARG A 563 -16.87 28.72 -4.66
N LEU A 564 -16.35 27.52 -4.33
CA LEU A 564 -15.45 27.34 -3.20
C LEU A 564 -14.16 28.16 -3.36
N PHE A 565 -13.60 28.19 -4.56
CA PHE A 565 -12.42 28.99 -4.90
C PHE A 565 -12.68 30.49 -4.78
N THR A 566 -13.82 30.96 -5.30
CA THR A 566 -14.23 32.37 -5.18
C THR A 566 -14.36 32.78 -3.71
N GLU A 567 -15.04 31.96 -2.91
CA GLU A 567 -15.15 32.20 -1.46
C GLU A 567 -13.78 32.17 -0.76
N ASP A 568 -12.91 31.24 -1.11
CA ASP A 568 -11.56 31.15 -0.53
C ASP A 568 -10.76 32.43 -0.82
N LEU A 569 -10.78 32.90 -2.07
CA LEU A 569 -10.14 34.15 -2.48
C LEU A 569 -10.70 35.37 -1.72
N LEU A 570 -12.03 35.49 -1.64
CA LEU A 570 -12.67 36.61 -0.94
C LEU A 570 -12.40 36.60 0.57
N ASN A 571 -12.38 35.41 1.18
CA ASN A 571 -12.13 35.25 2.61
C ASN A 571 -10.66 35.48 2.98
N SER A 572 -9.71 35.00 2.18
CA SER A 572 -8.27 35.16 2.46
C SER A 572 -7.80 36.59 2.27
N THR A 573 -8.44 37.33 1.36
CA THR A 573 -8.14 38.74 1.10
C THR A 573 -8.79 39.69 2.10
N ALA A 574 -9.63 39.20 3.02
CA ALA A 574 -10.24 40.01 4.08
C ALA A 574 -9.21 40.67 5.02
N MET A 575 -7.99 40.12 5.09
CA MET A 575 -6.89 40.72 5.86
C MET A 575 -6.20 41.90 5.17
N MET A 576 -6.50 42.15 3.89
CA MET A 576 -5.91 43.22 3.11
C MET A 576 -6.64 44.55 3.33
N PRO A 577 -5.96 45.68 3.11
CA PRO A 577 -6.61 46.99 3.09
C PRO A 577 -7.76 47.04 2.08
N LYS A 578 -8.82 47.77 2.42
CA LYS A 578 -10.05 47.89 1.62
C LYS A 578 -9.78 48.28 0.18
N GLU A 579 -8.89 49.26 -0.03
CA GLU A 579 -8.53 49.76 -1.35
C GLU A 579 -7.89 48.66 -2.23
N ALA A 580 -7.06 47.80 -1.63
CA ALA A 580 -6.45 46.67 -2.34
C ALA A 580 -7.50 45.63 -2.73
N ARG A 581 -8.50 45.38 -1.87
CA ARG A 581 -9.61 44.47 -2.16
C ARG A 581 -10.53 45.00 -3.26
N VAL A 582 -10.79 46.30 -3.30
CA VAL A 582 -11.52 46.95 -4.40
C VAL A 582 -10.78 46.77 -5.72
N GLN A 583 -9.46 47.05 -5.74
CA GLN A 583 -8.64 46.86 -6.94
C GLN A 583 -8.59 45.40 -7.40
N LEU A 584 -8.52 44.44 -6.48
CA LEU A 584 -8.61 43.01 -6.80
C LEU A 584 -9.95 42.66 -7.48
N LEU A 585 -11.06 43.17 -6.98
CA LEU A 585 -12.39 42.94 -7.58
C LEU A 585 -12.49 43.52 -8.99
N ILE A 586 -11.88 44.68 -9.23
CA ILE A 586 -11.80 45.29 -10.56
C ILE A 586 -10.92 44.42 -11.49
N SER A 587 -9.74 43.97 -11.03
CA SER A 587 -8.78 43.26 -11.88
C SER A 587 -9.18 41.82 -12.19
N GLU A 588 -9.62 41.06 -11.18
CA GLU A 588 -9.90 39.62 -11.32
C GLU A 588 -11.32 39.34 -11.80
N PHE A 589 -12.29 40.20 -11.44
CA PHE A 589 -13.71 39.99 -11.74
C PHE A 589 -14.28 41.02 -12.72
N GLY A 590 -13.52 42.04 -13.11
CA GLY A 590 -13.96 43.05 -14.08
C GLY A 590 -15.12 43.93 -13.56
N LEU A 591 -15.24 44.09 -12.24
CA LEU A 591 -16.28 44.93 -11.64
C LEU A 591 -15.97 46.42 -11.79
N ASP A 592 -17.00 47.25 -11.91
CA ASP A 592 -16.87 48.71 -11.81
C ASP A 592 -16.52 49.14 -10.36
N GLU A 593 -15.82 50.26 -10.19
CA GLU A 593 -15.31 50.71 -8.88
C GLU A 593 -16.42 50.88 -7.82
N ASP A 594 -17.56 51.45 -8.20
CA ASP A 594 -18.71 51.61 -7.29
C ASP A 594 -19.28 50.25 -6.85
N VAL A 595 -19.39 49.31 -7.78
CA VAL A 595 -19.92 47.95 -7.52
C VAL A 595 -18.94 47.16 -6.67
N ALA A 596 -17.63 47.26 -6.96
CA ALA A 596 -16.58 46.65 -6.17
C ALA A 596 -16.60 47.18 -4.73
N THR A 597 -16.71 48.51 -4.56
CA THR A 597 -16.79 49.14 -3.23
C THR A 597 -18.00 48.66 -2.44
N GLN A 598 -19.19 48.66 -3.06
CA GLN A 598 -20.42 48.18 -2.42
C GLN A 598 -20.36 46.68 -2.07
N THR A 599 -19.69 45.88 -2.90
CA THR A 599 -19.47 44.45 -2.65
C THR A 599 -18.58 44.26 -1.43
N ILE A 600 -17.49 45.02 -1.30
CA ILE A 600 -16.62 44.98 -0.12
C ILE A 600 -17.38 45.41 1.15
N ASP A 601 -18.20 46.47 1.10
CA ASP A 601 -19.04 46.89 2.24
C ASP A 601 -19.97 45.77 2.71
N THR A 602 -20.57 45.06 1.75
CA THR A 602 -21.47 43.92 2.03
C THR A 602 -20.70 42.77 2.69
N LEU A 603 -19.52 42.44 2.17
CA LEU A 603 -18.65 41.39 2.72
C LEU A 603 -18.16 41.74 4.14
N GLU A 604 -17.79 43.01 4.37
CA GLU A 604 -17.38 43.49 5.70
C GLU A 604 -18.53 43.43 6.70
N GLY A 605 -19.75 43.80 6.30
CA GLY A 605 -20.95 43.68 7.12
C GLY A 605 -21.31 42.24 7.52
N ALA A 606 -20.92 41.26 6.70
CA ALA A 606 -21.17 39.83 6.94
C ALA A 606 -19.96 39.07 7.53
N ALA A 607 -18.80 39.72 7.69
CA ALA A 607 -17.53 39.08 8.04
C ALA A 607 -17.57 38.33 9.39
N GLU A 608 -18.23 38.90 10.40
CA GLU A 608 -18.33 38.25 11.72
C GLU A 608 -19.22 36.99 11.68
N ALA A 609 -20.20 36.93 10.79
CA ALA A 609 -21.08 35.76 10.65
C ALA A 609 -20.42 34.61 9.87
N SER A 610 -19.40 34.90 9.05
CA SER A 610 -18.70 33.88 8.27
C SER A 610 -17.59 33.20 9.08
N PRO A 611 -17.63 31.87 9.29
CA PRO A 611 -16.67 31.16 10.15
C PRO A 611 -15.25 31.07 9.56
N LEU A 612 -15.05 31.40 8.28
CA LEU A 612 -13.74 31.31 7.63
C LEU A 612 -13.11 32.67 7.32
N VAL A 613 -13.83 33.78 7.52
CA VAL A 613 -13.27 35.12 7.30
C VAL A 613 -12.30 35.46 8.43
N MET A 614 -11.03 35.70 8.08
CA MET A 614 -10.03 36.25 9.01
C MET A 614 -10.42 37.67 9.42
N LEU A 615 -10.44 37.94 10.73
CA LEU A 615 -10.81 39.25 11.29
C LEU A 615 -9.58 40.05 11.77
N GLN A 616 -8.43 39.79 11.15
CA GLN A 616 -7.16 40.45 11.41
C GLN A 616 -6.73 41.25 10.18
N GLN A 617 -6.06 42.38 10.38
CA GLN A 617 -5.43 43.15 9.32
C GLN A 617 -3.93 42.82 9.26
N VAL A 618 -3.36 42.74 8.06
CA VAL A 618 -1.92 42.46 7.85
C VAL A 618 -1.35 43.45 6.82
N GLU A 619 -0.08 43.83 6.98
CA GLU A 619 0.62 44.65 5.99
C GLU A 619 0.76 43.92 4.64
N LEU A 620 0.64 44.67 3.54
CA LEU A 620 0.66 44.15 2.15
C LEU A 620 1.88 43.28 1.80
N ARG A 621 3.02 43.45 2.47
CA ARG A 621 4.23 42.64 2.20
C ARG A 621 4.09 41.19 2.68
N ASP A 622 3.23 40.93 3.66
CA ASP A 622 3.03 39.62 4.29
C ASP A 622 1.60 39.07 4.05
N SER A 623 0.83 39.68 3.13
CA SER A 623 -0.58 39.33 2.90
C SER A 623 -0.80 38.12 1.98
N GLY A 624 0.26 37.55 1.39
CA GLY A 624 0.15 36.37 0.55
C GLY A 624 -0.30 35.15 1.36
N GLN A 625 -1.43 34.54 0.99
CA GLN A 625 -1.96 33.36 1.67
C GLN A 625 -1.82 32.11 0.79
N PHE A 626 -1.35 31.02 1.40
CA PHE A 626 -1.43 29.69 0.83
C PHE A 626 -2.87 29.19 0.94
N GLN A 627 -3.35 28.60 -0.15
CA GLN A 627 -4.69 28.05 -0.23
C GLN A 627 -4.59 26.70 -0.93
N GLN A 628 -5.16 25.69 -0.29
CA GLN A 628 -5.24 24.36 -0.85
C GLN A 628 -6.70 24.01 -1.13
N PHE A 629 -6.94 23.55 -2.35
CA PHE A 629 -8.09 22.75 -2.70
C PHE A 629 -7.69 21.27 -2.67
N ARG A 630 -8.52 20.42 -2.06
CA ARG A 630 -8.25 18.97 -1.99
C ARG A 630 -9.51 18.18 -2.34
N MET A 631 -9.37 17.30 -3.32
CA MET A 631 -10.31 16.21 -3.59
C MET A 631 -9.55 14.91 -3.41
N GLY A 632 -9.82 14.21 -2.31
CA GLY A 632 -9.00 13.11 -1.81
C GLY A 632 -9.83 11.89 -1.39
N PRO A 633 -9.27 10.66 -1.49
CA PRO A 633 -8.05 10.33 -2.24
C PRO A 633 -8.20 10.62 -3.73
N ASN A 634 -7.11 10.71 -4.51
CA ASN A 634 -7.19 10.74 -5.98
C ASN A 634 -7.57 9.37 -6.57
N TYR A 635 -7.74 9.24 -7.89
CA TYR A 635 -8.22 7.99 -8.50
C TYR A 635 -7.34 6.79 -8.14
N GLU A 636 -6.03 6.96 -8.26
CA GLU A 636 -5.04 5.92 -8.00
C GLU A 636 -5.06 5.48 -6.54
N MET A 637 -5.08 6.46 -5.62
CA MET A 637 -5.13 6.19 -4.18
C MET A 637 -6.48 5.70 -3.71
N ALA A 638 -7.58 6.10 -4.36
CA ALA A 638 -8.90 5.59 -4.05
C ALA A 638 -8.95 4.07 -4.30
N LEU A 639 -8.48 3.61 -5.47
CA LEU A 639 -8.38 2.18 -5.78
C LEU A 639 -7.41 1.48 -4.81
N LEU A 640 -6.21 2.02 -4.60
CA LEU A 640 -5.19 1.43 -3.73
C LEU A 640 -5.70 1.25 -2.28
N ILE A 641 -6.18 2.33 -1.66
CA ILE A 641 -6.65 2.31 -0.27
C ILE A 641 -7.89 1.43 -0.15
N ALA A 642 -8.83 1.48 -1.11
CA ALA A 642 -10.01 0.63 -1.07
C ALA A 642 -9.65 -0.86 -1.14
N GLN A 643 -8.65 -1.25 -1.93
CA GLN A 643 -8.16 -2.64 -2.00
C GLN A 643 -7.41 -3.07 -0.74
N VAL A 644 -6.58 -2.20 -0.15
CA VAL A 644 -5.90 -2.47 1.13
C VAL A 644 -6.91 -2.67 2.27
N THR A 645 -7.94 -1.83 2.28
CA THR A 645 -8.92 -1.76 3.38
C THR A 645 -10.17 -2.60 3.12
N GLY A 646 -10.31 -3.25 1.98
CA GLY A 646 -11.56 -3.93 1.60
C GLY A 646 -12.78 -3.01 1.61
N SER A 647 -12.63 -1.77 1.16
CA SER A 647 -13.71 -0.77 1.14
C SER A 647 -14.44 -0.75 -0.22
N VAL A 648 -15.73 -0.39 -0.21
CA VAL A 648 -16.37 0.20 -1.40
C VAL A 648 -15.96 1.67 -1.52
N LEU A 649 -16.02 2.22 -2.72
CA LEU A 649 -15.80 3.65 -2.94
C LEU A 649 -17.12 4.42 -2.87
N VAL A 650 -17.09 5.59 -2.25
CA VAL A 650 -18.23 6.51 -2.15
C VAL A 650 -17.82 7.88 -2.67
N THR A 651 -18.54 8.41 -3.65
CA THR A 651 -18.25 9.72 -4.25
C THR A 651 -19.53 10.51 -4.48
N ASP A 652 -19.45 11.80 -4.21
CA ASP A 652 -20.42 12.82 -4.61
C ASP A 652 -19.93 13.65 -5.81
N SER A 653 -18.68 13.47 -6.24
CA SER A 653 -18.13 14.10 -7.44
C SER A 653 -18.50 13.32 -8.69
N GLY A 654 -19.10 14.01 -9.66
CA GLY A 654 -19.42 13.46 -10.98
C GLY A 654 -18.18 13.17 -11.82
N SER A 655 -17.15 14.02 -11.72
CA SER A 655 -15.85 13.83 -12.37
C SER A 655 -15.18 12.55 -11.85
N ARG A 656 -15.14 12.36 -10.52
CA ARG A 656 -14.56 11.15 -9.93
C ARG A 656 -15.37 9.90 -10.29
N TRP A 657 -16.69 9.99 -10.35
CA TRP A 657 -17.51 8.86 -10.80
C TRP A 657 -17.14 8.43 -12.23
N GLN A 658 -17.01 9.38 -13.16
CA GLN A 658 -16.61 9.09 -14.53
C GLN A 658 -15.20 8.48 -14.61
N GLU A 659 -14.24 9.01 -13.84
CA GLU A 659 -12.89 8.43 -13.73
C GLU A 659 -12.95 6.97 -13.27
N LEU A 660 -13.73 6.66 -12.24
CA LEU A 660 -13.85 5.30 -11.71
C LEU A 660 -14.57 4.36 -12.69
N MET A 661 -15.51 4.84 -13.50
CA MET A 661 -16.15 4.00 -14.52
C MET A 661 -15.16 3.54 -15.62
N ALA A 662 -14.04 4.25 -15.81
CA ALA A 662 -12.99 3.79 -16.72
C ALA A 662 -12.26 2.53 -16.20
N ALA A 663 -12.21 2.33 -14.87
CA ALA A 663 -11.53 1.20 -14.21
C ALA A 663 -12.37 -0.08 -14.13
N GLN A 664 -13.57 -0.10 -14.72
CA GLN A 664 -14.44 -1.27 -14.68
C GLN A 664 -13.81 -2.44 -15.44
N HIS A 665 -13.85 -3.62 -14.83
CA HIS A 665 -13.48 -4.85 -15.52
C HIS A 665 -14.35 -5.06 -16.78
N ARG A 666 -13.69 -5.45 -17.87
CA ARG A 666 -14.29 -5.63 -19.19
C ARG A 666 -13.88 -6.97 -19.76
N THR A 667 -14.85 -7.72 -20.25
CA THR A 667 -14.60 -8.92 -21.05
C THR A 667 -14.90 -8.58 -22.51
N GLN A 668 -13.89 -8.67 -23.37
CA GLN A 668 -14.00 -8.30 -24.79
C GLN A 668 -14.51 -6.85 -24.99
N GLY A 669 -14.11 -5.93 -24.11
CA GLY A 669 -14.51 -4.51 -24.13
C GLY A 669 -15.88 -4.22 -23.49
N ILE A 670 -16.65 -5.25 -23.12
CA ILE A 670 -18.00 -5.13 -22.58
C ILE A 670 -17.98 -5.27 -21.05
N VAL A 671 -18.72 -4.39 -20.36
CA VAL A 671 -18.92 -4.47 -18.91
C VAL A 671 -20.22 -5.25 -18.62
N SER A 672 -20.13 -6.23 -17.72
CA SER A 672 -21.26 -7.04 -17.24
C SER A 672 -21.70 -6.57 -15.85
N TYR A 673 -23.01 -6.49 -15.60
CA TYR A 673 -23.58 -6.03 -14.32
C TYR A 673 -24.55 -7.06 -13.71
N PRO A 674 -24.06 -8.17 -13.13
CA PRO A 674 -24.90 -9.27 -12.67
C PRO A 674 -25.90 -8.90 -11.57
N TRP A 675 -25.64 -7.84 -10.80
CA TRP A 675 -26.44 -7.42 -9.64
C TRP A 675 -27.37 -6.23 -9.94
N ASN A 676 -27.42 -5.77 -11.20
CA ASN A 676 -28.07 -4.51 -11.57
C ASN A 676 -29.59 -4.50 -11.28
N ASP A 677 -30.25 -5.65 -11.39
CA ASP A 677 -31.68 -5.79 -11.10
C ASP A 677 -32.04 -5.36 -9.67
N ALA A 678 -31.15 -5.61 -8.71
CA ALA A 678 -31.34 -5.15 -7.33
C ALA A 678 -30.84 -3.73 -7.13
N HIS A 679 -29.67 -3.39 -7.69
CA HIS A 679 -29.02 -2.09 -7.48
C HIS A 679 -29.80 -0.92 -8.08
N THR A 680 -30.38 -1.08 -9.27
CA THR A 680 -31.14 -0.02 -9.95
C THR A 680 -32.43 0.37 -9.24
N GLN A 681 -33.01 -0.54 -8.44
CA GLN A 681 -34.23 -0.28 -7.67
C GLN A 681 -33.96 0.52 -6.39
N PHE A 682 -32.71 0.54 -5.91
CA PHE A 682 -32.28 1.28 -4.73
C PHE A 682 -31.57 2.57 -5.16
N ASN A 683 -32.37 3.55 -5.58
CA ASN A 683 -31.91 4.79 -6.25
C ASN A 683 -31.98 6.05 -5.38
N ALA A 684 -32.36 5.90 -4.10
CA ALA A 684 -32.41 6.97 -3.12
C ALA A 684 -31.97 6.46 -1.74
N VAL A 685 -31.26 7.31 -1.00
CA VAL A 685 -30.83 7.03 0.38
C VAL A 685 -31.33 8.15 1.28
N PRO A 686 -31.94 7.83 2.44
CA PRO A 686 -32.33 8.86 3.41
C PRO A 686 -31.09 9.49 4.05
N ILE A 687 -31.05 10.83 4.11
CA ILE A 687 -30.03 11.57 4.86
C ILE A 687 -30.30 11.39 6.35
N ASP A 688 -29.36 10.78 7.07
CA ASP A 688 -29.45 10.61 8.53
C ASP A 688 -29.08 11.93 9.22
N GLU A 689 -29.93 12.97 9.08
CA GLU A 689 -29.73 14.26 9.76
C GLU A 689 -29.59 14.11 11.28
N PRO A 690 -30.42 13.30 11.98
CA PRO A 690 -30.25 13.11 13.43
C PRO A 690 -28.88 12.51 13.80
N PHE A 691 -28.26 11.73 12.91
CA PHE A 691 -26.91 11.24 13.12
C PHE A 691 -25.88 12.38 13.13
N LEU A 692 -26.08 13.44 12.36
CA LEU A 692 -25.15 14.58 12.32
C LEU A 692 -25.12 15.35 13.65
N ASP A 693 -26.26 15.40 14.35
CA ASP A 693 -26.37 16.11 15.63
C ASP A 693 -26.08 15.21 16.85
N THR A 694 -26.54 13.96 16.80
CA THR A 694 -26.50 13.05 17.96
C THR A 694 -25.30 12.11 17.95
N PHE A 695 -24.61 11.99 16.82
CA PHE A 695 -23.53 11.03 16.57
C PHE A 695 -23.97 9.58 16.85
N ARG A 696 -25.24 9.28 16.60
CA ARG A 696 -25.83 7.94 16.77
C ARG A 696 -26.59 7.56 15.52
N LYS A 697 -26.29 6.36 15.01
CA LYS A 697 -26.95 5.82 13.81
C LYS A 697 -28.44 5.63 14.07
N SER A 698 -29.28 6.31 13.28
CA SER A 698 -30.73 6.25 13.44
C SER A 698 -31.29 4.86 13.13
N GLN A 699 -32.44 4.53 13.72
CA GLN A 699 -33.12 3.24 13.55
C GLN A 699 -34.26 3.34 12.50
N GLY A 700 -35.05 2.28 12.33
CA GLY A 700 -36.18 2.28 11.40
C GLY A 700 -35.73 2.27 9.93
N ILE A 701 -36.12 3.30 9.18
CA ILE A 701 -35.83 3.40 7.74
C ILE A 701 -34.32 3.42 7.45
N PHE A 702 -33.54 4.13 8.26
CA PHE A 702 -32.08 4.17 8.15
C PHE A 702 -31.46 2.80 8.39
N SER A 703 -31.86 2.09 9.46
CA SER A 703 -31.37 0.72 9.69
C SER A 703 -31.77 -0.27 8.59
N THR A 704 -32.92 -0.04 7.94
CA THR A 704 -33.38 -0.85 6.80
C THR A 704 -32.48 -0.63 5.59
N ALA A 705 -32.18 0.62 5.24
CA ALA A 705 -31.24 0.99 4.18
C ALA A 705 -29.86 0.37 4.40
N ARG A 706 -29.31 0.51 5.62
CA ARG A 706 -28.01 -0.07 6.00
C ARG A 706 -27.96 -1.58 5.85
N ASN A 707 -28.99 -2.26 6.34
CA ASN A 707 -29.06 -3.72 6.26
C ASN A 707 -29.18 -4.17 4.80
N TRP A 708 -29.90 -3.42 3.96
CA TRP A 708 -30.00 -3.70 2.54
C TRP A 708 -28.63 -3.56 1.85
N LEU A 709 -27.95 -2.43 2.02
CA LEU A 709 -26.61 -2.17 1.46
C LEU A 709 -25.58 -3.23 1.91
N LYS A 710 -25.59 -3.57 3.20
CA LYS A 710 -24.71 -4.61 3.75
C LYS A 710 -25.02 -6.01 3.21
N THR A 711 -26.28 -6.28 2.88
CA THR A 711 -26.69 -7.58 2.32
C THR A 711 -26.29 -7.70 0.86
N THR A 712 -26.49 -6.64 0.06
CA THR A 712 -26.06 -6.61 -1.34
C THR A 712 -24.55 -6.65 -1.47
N ASP A 713 -23.82 -5.91 -0.63
CA ASP A 713 -22.35 -5.96 -0.54
C ASP A 713 -21.83 -7.39 -0.33
N ARG A 714 -22.38 -8.12 0.65
CA ARG A 714 -22.04 -9.52 0.90
C ARG A 714 -22.37 -10.44 -0.28
N MET A 715 -23.45 -10.15 -1.02
CA MET A 715 -23.76 -10.90 -2.24
C MET A 715 -22.74 -10.68 -3.35
N VAL A 716 -22.26 -9.44 -3.52
CA VAL A 716 -21.18 -9.13 -4.47
C VAL A 716 -19.88 -9.82 -4.05
N GLN A 717 -19.50 -9.70 -2.77
CA GLN A 717 -18.31 -10.37 -2.21
C GLN A 717 -18.36 -11.89 -2.40
N GLY A 718 -19.53 -12.51 -2.19
CA GLY A 718 -19.73 -13.95 -2.39
C GLY A 718 -19.94 -14.37 -3.84
N ASN A 719 -19.81 -13.46 -4.81
CA ASN A 719 -20.11 -13.66 -6.23
C ASN A 719 -21.48 -14.34 -6.46
N ASN A 720 -22.48 -14.00 -5.64
CA ASN A 720 -23.78 -14.65 -5.66
C ASN A 720 -24.67 -14.03 -6.75
N ARG A 721 -24.98 -14.82 -7.78
CA ARG A 721 -25.77 -14.42 -8.95
C ARG A 721 -27.14 -15.11 -9.00
N ASN A 722 -27.65 -15.58 -7.86
CA ASN A 722 -28.92 -16.29 -7.83
C ASN A 722 -30.09 -15.35 -8.19
N ALA A 723 -30.73 -15.61 -9.33
CA ALA A 723 -31.81 -14.76 -9.85
C ALA A 723 -32.97 -14.58 -8.85
N ALA A 724 -33.42 -15.63 -8.17
CA ALA A 724 -34.52 -15.53 -7.21
C ALA A 724 -34.17 -14.66 -6.00
N GLN A 725 -32.91 -14.71 -5.54
CA GLN A 725 -32.44 -13.83 -4.46
C GLN A 725 -32.34 -12.37 -4.92
N LEU A 726 -31.84 -12.13 -6.13
CA LEU A 726 -31.76 -10.79 -6.74
C LEU A 726 -33.15 -10.18 -6.91
N THR A 727 -34.12 -10.92 -7.47
CA THR A 727 -35.51 -10.46 -7.62
C THR A 727 -36.13 -10.11 -6.27
N ARG A 728 -35.87 -10.90 -5.22
CA ARG A 728 -36.36 -10.60 -3.87
C ARG A 728 -35.74 -9.33 -3.30
N LEU A 729 -34.44 -9.11 -3.48
CA LEU A 729 -33.78 -7.88 -3.02
C LEU A 729 -34.21 -6.65 -3.81
N ALA A 730 -34.46 -6.81 -5.11
CA ALA A 730 -35.04 -5.78 -5.97
C ALA A 730 -36.45 -5.41 -5.48
N GLY A 731 -37.28 -6.39 -5.12
CA GLY A 731 -38.59 -6.16 -4.50
C GLY A 731 -38.49 -5.41 -3.17
N HIS A 732 -37.57 -5.82 -2.28
CA HIS A 732 -37.33 -5.10 -1.02
C HIS A 732 -36.84 -3.66 -1.23
N ALA A 733 -36.00 -3.42 -2.25
CA ALA A 733 -35.54 -2.08 -2.61
C ALA A 733 -36.69 -1.22 -3.12
N SER A 734 -37.52 -1.75 -4.03
CA SER A 734 -38.71 -1.06 -4.54
C SER A 734 -39.69 -0.72 -3.41
N ASP A 735 -39.97 -1.67 -2.51
CA ASP A 735 -40.83 -1.44 -1.34
C ASP A 735 -40.23 -0.42 -0.37
N PHE A 736 -38.91 -0.36 -0.26
CA PHE A 736 -38.21 0.65 0.53
C PHE A 736 -38.37 2.04 -0.10
N THR A 737 -38.05 2.19 -1.39
CA THR A 737 -38.16 3.45 -2.13
C THR A 737 -39.60 3.97 -2.13
N ASN A 738 -40.59 3.09 -2.38
CA ASN A 738 -42.01 3.44 -2.30
C ASN A 738 -42.44 3.92 -0.90
N ARG A 739 -41.89 3.33 0.17
CA ARG A 739 -42.16 3.78 1.54
C ARG A 739 -41.49 5.10 1.85
N LEU A 740 -40.27 5.29 1.35
CA LEU A 740 -39.53 6.54 1.44
C LEU A 740 -40.39 7.65 0.83
N GLU A 741 -40.77 7.53 -0.45
CA GLU A 741 -41.60 8.50 -1.18
C GLU A 741 -42.95 8.81 -0.50
N ARG A 742 -43.59 7.80 0.12
CA ARG A 742 -44.90 7.96 0.79
C ARG A 742 -44.82 8.57 2.19
N GLN A 743 -43.70 8.41 2.89
CA GLN A 743 -43.51 8.92 4.24
C GLN A 743 -42.99 10.37 4.25
N THR A 744 -42.56 10.90 3.11
CA THR A 744 -41.90 12.19 3.03
C THR A 744 -42.86 13.30 2.61
N ALA A 745 -43.31 14.12 3.57
CA ALA A 745 -43.82 15.47 3.29
C ALA A 745 -42.68 16.50 3.21
N GLU A 746 -41.54 16.26 3.89
CA GLU A 746 -40.23 16.91 3.74
C GLU A 746 -39.23 16.20 4.68
N PRO A 747 -38.32 15.40 4.14
CA PRO A 747 -36.90 15.44 4.52
C PRO A 747 -35.99 15.40 3.27
N LEU A 748 -34.78 15.95 3.41
CA LEU A 748 -33.77 15.98 2.36
C LEU A 748 -33.38 14.54 1.95
N LEU A 749 -33.70 14.16 0.72
CA LEU A 749 -33.26 12.91 0.11
C LEU A 749 -31.96 13.16 -0.65
N LEU A 750 -31.02 12.20 -0.59
CA LEU A 750 -29.98 12.12 -1.60
C LEU A 750 -30.59 11.46 -2.83
N ASP A 751 -31.30 12.27 -3.61
CA ASP A 751 -31.82 11.85 -4.91
C ASP A 751 -30.66 11.43 -5.81
N ARG A 752 -30.89 10.43 -6.67
CA ARG A 752 -29.91 9.91 -7.63
C ARG A 752 -28.74 9.17 -6.98
N PHE A 753 -29.04 8.31 -5.99
CA PHE A 753 -28.08 7.33 -5.51
C PHE A 753 -27.83 6.26 -6.58
N ARG A 754 -26.57 6.01 -6.92
CA ARG A 754 -26.15 5.05 -7.96
C ARG A 754 -25.21 4.03 -7.36
N ILE A 755 -25.45 2.76 -7.63
CA ILE A 755 -24.53 1.67 -7.26
C ILE A 755 -24.02 1.03 -8.54
N SER A 756 -22.70 1.08 -8.76
CA SER A 756 -22.04 0.31 -9.82
C SER A 756 -21.28 -0.86 -9.19
N SER A 757 -21.54 -2.07 -9.67
CA SER A 757 -20.87 -3.30 -9.24
C SER A 757 -20.70 -4.20 -10.46
N PRO A 758 -19.69 -3.95 -11.30
CA PRO A 758 -19.42 -4.75 -12.48
C PRO A 758 -18.89 -6.13 -12.06
N GLU A 759 -19.12 -7.13 -12.89
CA GLU A 759 -18.43 -8.42 -12.78
C GLU A 759 -16.91 -8.20 -12.84
N GLY A 760 -16.16 -8.75 -11.88
CA GLY A 760 -14.71 -8.54 -11.75
C GLY A 760 -14.31 -7.27 -10.97
N GLY A 761 -15.26 -6.37 -10.69
CA GLY A 761 -15.02 -5.14 -9.94
C GLY A 761 -14.26 -4.06 -10.72
N PHE A 762 -13.57 -3.19 -10.00
CA PHE A 762 -12.78 -2.08 -10.51
C PHE A 762 -11.30 -2.30 -10.17
N TYR A 763 -10.42 -2.17 -11.17
CA TYR A 763 -8.99 -2.22 -10.95
C TYR A 763 -8.23 -1.52 -12.07
N ASP A 764 -6.98 -1.19 -11.79
CA ASP A 764 -6.02 -0.65 -12.74
C ASP A 764 -4.71 -1.42 -12.57
N ALA A 765 -4.13 -1.93 -13.66
CA ALA A 765 -2.91 -2.73 -13.60
C ALA A 765 -1.74 -1.94 -13.00
N THR A 766 -1.68 -0.64 -13.26
CA THR A 766 -0.65 0.25 -12.71
C THR A 766 -0.84 0.42 -11.20
N VAL A 767 -2.09 0.51 -10.71
CA VAL A 767 -2.39 0.50 -9.27
C VAL A 767 -2.05 -0.85 -8.62
N GLN A 768 -2.30 -1.98 -9.30
CA GLN A 768 -1.87 -3.30 -8.81
C GLN A 768 -0.35 -3.38 -8.66
N ARG A 769 0.41 -2.77 -9.58
CA ARG A 769 1.86 -2.65 -9.46
C ARG A 769 2.27 -1.86 -8.22
N LEU A 770 1.57 -0.76 -7.91
CA LEU A 770 1.80 0.01 -6.68
C LEU A 770 1.54 -0.85 -5.43
N LEU A 771 0.44 -1.60 -5.40
CA LEU A 771 0.12 -2.53 -4.32
C LEU A 771 1.18 -3.62 -4.16
N ALA A 772 1.62 -4.23 -5.27
CA ALA A 772 2.66 -5.25 -5.25
C ALA A 772 3.99 -4.73 -4.71
N ARG A 773 4.34 -3.46 -5.02
CA ARG A 773 5.54 -2.77 -4.53
C ARG A 773 5.44 -2.25 -3.11
N SER A 774 4.22 -2.09 -2.57
CA SER A 774 4.01 -1.61 -1.21
C SER A 774 4.48 -2.63 -0.16
N SER A 775 4.55 -2.19 1.10
CA SER A 775 4.73 -3.09 2.25
C SER A 775 3.43 -3.81 2.65
N CYS A 776 2.29 -3.55 2.00
CA CYS A 776 1.04 -4.23 2.30
C CYS A 776 1.05 -5.69 1.78
N LEU A 777 1.08 -6.65 2.70
CA LEU A 777 1.15 -8.08 2.33
C LEU A 777 -0.17 -8.66 1.82
N ARG A 778 -1.31 -8.09 2.21
CA ARG A 778 -2.64 -8.59 1.90
C ARG A 778 -3.57 -7.45 1.49
N TYR A 779 -4.10 -7.56 0.28
CA TYR A 779 -5.05 -6.61 -0.31
C TYR A 779 -5.99 -7.34 -1.26
N ASP A 780 -7.18 -6.78 -1.46
CA ASP A 780 -8.16 -7.30 -2.41
C ASP A 780 -7.67 -7.07 -3.85
N ARG A 781 -8.00 -7.98 -4.77
CA ARG A 781 -7.59 -7.86 -6.18
C ARG A 781 -8.34 -6.78 -6.96
N SER A 782 -9.50 -6.34 -6.48
CA SER A 782 -10.27 -5.27 -7.10
C SER A 782 -11.18 -4.62 -6.07
N VAL A 783 -11.59 -3.38 -6.35
CA VAL A 783 -12.67 -2.72 -5.62
C VAL A 783 -13.99 -3.29 -6.13
N ARG A 784 -14.85 -3.77 -5.23
CA ARG A 784 -16.08 -4.47 -5.63
C ARG A 784 -17.19 -3.56 -6.15
N SER A 785 -17.31 -2.36 -5.59
CA SER A 785 -18.42 -1.45 -5.88
C SER A 785 -18.03 0.01 -5.70
N VAL A 786 -18.68 0.89 -6.49
CA VAL A 786 -18.62 2.35 -6.38
C VAL A 786 -20.04 2.88 -6.18
N TYR A 787 -20.22 3.72 -5.16
CA TYR A 787 -21.50 4.35 -4.80
C TYR A 787 -21.43 5.84 -5.12
N GLY A 788 -22.28 6.28 -6.04
CA GLY A 788 -22.44 7.67 -6.45
C GLY A 788 -23.59 8.32 -5.71
N VAL A 789 -23.37 9.51 -5.18
CA VAL A 789 -24.33 10.23 -4.33
C VAL A 789 -24.61 11.60 -4.92
N GLY A 790 -25.87 11.89 -5.29
CA GLY A 790 -26.25 13.23 -5.76
C GLY A 790 -25.61 13.66 -7.08
N ILE A 791 -25.16 12.70 -7.89
CA ILE A 791 -24.45 12.94 -9.16
C ILE A 791 -25.46 13.27 -10.26
N GLN A 792 -25.28 14.42 -10.91
CA GLN A 792 -26.04 14.82 -12.09
C GLN A 792 -25.43 14.24 -13.36
N ASP A 793 -26.29 13.90 -14.33
CA ASP A 793 -25.88 13.39 -15.65
C ASP A 793 -25.15 14.42 -16.49
#